data_AF-A0A846CE60-F1
#
_entry.id   AF-A0A846CE60-F1
#
_cell.length_a   1.000
_cell.length_b   1.000
_cell.length_c   1.000
_cell.angle_alpha   90.00
_cell.angle_beta   90.00
_cell.angle_gamma   90.00
#
_symmetry.space_group_name_H-M   'P 1'
#
loop_
_entity.id
_entity.type
_entity.pdbx_description
1 polymer ?
#
loop_
_entity_poly.entity_id
_entity_poly.type
_entity_poly.pdbx_seq_one_letter_code
_entity_poly.pdbx_strand_id
1 'polypeptide(L)'
;MTSTINWRNPYIICRSIDESELFFSRESLFRFIEDNLSNNEQVILLHGQRRIGKSSVLQQIPKKVNLDDKFVFIMLDFQDKSKWSHNQIIYKLAQEIFKHLKVSLNVIGLPSLQDLKQDTANKFTVLLHQILQKLGSVNLVLLLDEFDVLDSNNNYESEFEEFFGYLKLILSQEKQLFIIPVVGRRLDDMPKLINLFKRAPQQRIGLLDRLSTQRLITNPVIGLLQYDEKSINEIIRLSAGHPYFTQAICYALFAQAREKEKAEILGTDVGEVIDDAIELSEGGLVWFREGLQIPERVVFSAAAVAQENARQNRLHPENSLNLLKSYGVNIEQLLQAQQTLIENEFLDRDSNRVTVEFVRRWLIKYYPLQSEIWELEKLDSEANYYYERANIWRNRGNIDDELYHYRKALELNPNHFSALFRLAEAYRKNQKFKEASQLYARAYKINPQRTAKDYIESLFGHGDHYFQNNRLLERNLILVQKIYERILEIEPKNTKALEKIRHLRAKENPISIPVSHGKKLKQIPIRLVILTAALAVPILIGIGIFLGFKLKPVPDSQLDKILSDEEKQQRFSRGENTVFDDTNNEIYYNNLLECNQKFQQNNYSQATDCFQQLIIANRNEPEPLIYYNNSLARKYGNPIIIAVVIPADQDINRSKEVLRGVAQAQNESNENQAKNNDFSSGTRLLEIVIVNDSNEPKISNKVAQEIVKNRSILGVIGHNSSNASKAALEVYKLENLAIISPTSTSTELKDDVFFRTVFDNSKMSKKLAEYVGYLPIEKVVIFYNEPSSFSRTLKDFFYFEFNSLNNSKKV
;
A
#
# COMPACT_ATOMS: atom_id res chain seq x y z
N MET A 1 39.22 -23.10 -22.73
CA MET A 1 38.15 -22.73 -23.67
C MET A 1 36.82 -23.17 -23.06
N THR A 2 36.13 -22.28 -22.37
CA THR A 2 34.74 -22.48 -21.93
C THR A 2 34.06 -21.13 -22.13
N SER A 3 33.30 -21.03 -23.22
CA SER A 3 32.54 -19.85 -23.59
C SER A 3 31.52 -19.55 -22.48
N THR A 4 31.65 -18.41 -21.81
CA THR A 4 30.55 -17.83 -21.02
C THR A 4 29.49 -17.35 -22.00
N ILE A 5 28.59 -18.26 -22.35
CA ILE A 5 27.51 -18.05 -23.29
C ILE A 5 26.52 -17.05 -22.66
N ASN A 6 26.59 -15.81 -23.16
CA ASN A 6 25.91 -14.64 -22.62
C ASN A 6 24.51 -14.53 -23.24
N TRP A 7 23.50 -15.17 -22.63
CA TRP A 7 22.13 -15.21 -23.17
C TRP A 7 21.17 -14.28 -22.41
N ARG A 8 20.53 -13.37 -23.16
CA ARG A 8 19.54 -12.39 -22.68
C ARG A 8 18.29 -13.15 -22.21
N ASN A 9 17.69 -12.71 -21.10
CA ASN A 9 16.45 -13.31 -20.60
C ASN A 9 15.33 -13.13 -21.65
N PRO A 10 14.78 -14.22 -22.22
CA PRO A 10 13.80 -14.14 -23.29
C PRO A 10 12.38 -13.91 -22.78
N TYR A 11 12.15 -14.06 -21.47
CA TYR A 11 10.85 -13.80 -20.85
C TYR A 11 10.63 -12.30 -20.68
N ILE A 12 9.41 -11.85 -20.98
CA ILE A 12 9.06 -10.43 -21.02
C ILE A 12 8.06 -10.14 -19.92
N ILE A 13 8.47 -9.29 -18.97
CA ILE A 13 7.61 -8.74 -17.93
C ILE A 13 7.25 -7.28 -18.27
N CYS A 14 5.99 -6.90 -18.02
CA CYS A 14 5.46 -5.51 -18.05
C CYS A 14 5.19 -4.81 -19.39
N ARG A 15 5.70 -5.27 -20.55
CA ARG A 15 5.34 -4.70 -21.88
C ARG A 15 4.41 -5.62 -22.69
N SER A 16 3.68 -5.06 -23.65
CA SER A 16 2.95 -5.84 -24.66
C SER A 16 3.92 -6.60 -25.57
N ILE A 17 3.46 -7.74 -26.09
CA ILE A 17 4.25 -8.61 -26.97
C ILE A 17 3.88 -8.28 -28.42
N ASP A 18 4.83 -7.68 -29.13
CA ASP A 18 4.69 -7.37 -30.56
C ASP A 18 5.33 -8.48 -31.43
N GLU A 19 6.32 -9.19 -30.89
CA GLU A 19 7.01 -10.28 -31.57
C GLU A 19 6.11 -11.53 -31.68
N SER A 20 5.68 -11.89 -32.90
CA SER A 20 4.72 -12.97 -33.17
C SER A 20 5.18 -14.35 -32.68
N GLU A 21 6.48 -14.57 -32.64
CA GLU A 21 7.13 -15.79 -32.15
C GLU A 21 7.14 -15.92 -30.62
N LEU A 22 7.00 -14.81 -29.90
CA LEU A 22 6.91 -14.77 -28.42
C LEU A 22 5.45 -14.71 -27.93
N PHE A 23 4.49 -14.66 -28.85
CA PHE A 23 3.06 -14.72 -28.56
C PHE A 23 2.53 -16.13 -28.75
N PHE A 24 1.94 -16.69 -27.69
CA PHE A 24 1.47 -18.07 -27.66
C PHE A 24 -0.04 -18.13 -27.53
N SER A 25 -0.67 -19.07 -28.25
CA SER A 25 -2.11 -19.37 -28.22
C SER A 25 -3.02 -18.33 -28.89
N ARG A 26 -4.32 -18.41 -28.53
CA ARG A 26 -5.42 -17.52 -28.90
C ARG A 26 -5.89 -17.69 -30.34
N GLU A 27 -5.60 -18.82 -30.97
CA GLU A 27 -6.04 -19.09 -32.35
C GLU A 27 -7.56 -19.06 -32.47
N SER A 28 -8.30 -19.54 -31.46
CA SER A 28 -9.75 -19.44 -31.44
C SER A 28 -10.25 -18.00 -31.35
N LEU A 29 -9.55 -17.13 -30.62
CA LEU A 29 -9.87 -15.70 -30.51
C LEU A 29 -9.59 -14.98 -31.83
N PHE A 30 -8.47 -15.27 -32.50
CA PHE A 30 -8.17 -14.66 -33.80
C PHE A 30 -9.13 -15.14 -34.89
N ARG A 31 -9.49 -16.43 -34.92
CA ARG A 31 -10.54 -16.95 -35.82
C ARG A 31 -11.89 -16.29 -35.55
N PHE A 32 -12.25 -16.11 -34.28
CA PHE A 32 -13.46 -15.37 -33.92
C PHE A 32 -13.43 -13.94 -34.49
N ILE A 33 -12.29 -13.25 -34.42
CA ILE A 33 -12.15 -11.91 -35.00
C ILE A 33 -12.23 -11.96 -36.53
N GLU A 34 -11.53 -12.90 -37.18
CA GLU A 34 -11.56 -13.14 -38.63
C GLU A 34 -12.99 -13.39 -39.14
N ASP A 35 -13.71 -14.31 -38.51
CA ASP A 35 -15.07 -14.71 -38.90
C ASP A 35 -16.03 -13.52 -38.81
N ASN A 36 -15.97 -12.75 -37.72
CA ASN A 36 -16.85 -11.60 -37.50
C ASN A 36 -16.52 -10.44 -38.45
N LEU A 37 -15.24 -10.13 -38.66
CA LEU A 37 -14.85 -9.11 -39.65
C LEU A 37 -15.24 -9.52 -41.07
N SER A 38 -15.08 -10.79 -41.43
CA SER A 38 -15.50 -11.33 -42.73
C SER A 38 -17.01 -11.29 -42.94
N ASN A 39 -17.78 -11.42 -41.86
CA ASN A 39 -19.24 -11.29 -41.85
C ASN A 39 -19.73 -9.83 -41.77
N ASN A 40 -18.84 -8.84 -41.89
CA ASN A 40 -19.13 -7.40 -41.79
C ASN A 40 -19.72 -6.96 -40.44
N GLU A 41 -19.33 -7.60 -39.34
CA GLU A 41 -19.67 -7.13 -37.99
C GLU A 41 -18.81 -5.91 -37.64
N GLN A 42 -19.40 -4.71 -37.68
CA GLN A 42 -18.69 -3.44 -37.44
C GLN A 42 -18.17 -3.27 -36.02
N VAL A 43 -18.70 -4.03 -35.05
CA VAL A 43 -18.33 -3.91 -33.64
C VAL A 43 -18.09 -5.31 -33.06
N ILE A 44 -16.89 -5.54 -32.53
CA ILE A 44 -16.53 -6.77 -31.81
C ILE A 44 -16.08 -6.39 -30.40
N LEU A 45 -16.75 -6.90 -29.37
CA LEU A 45 -16.41 -6.57 -27.98
C LEU A 45 -15.46 -7.62 -27.41
N LEU A 46 -14.27 -7.21 -26.99
CA LEU A 46 -13.35 -8.07 -26.24
C LEU A 46 -13.25 -7.61 -24.79
N HIS A 47 -13.17 -8.55 -23.87
CA HIS A 47 -13.01 -8.23 -22.46
C HIS A 47 -12.11 -9.23 -21.75
N GLY A 48 -11.41 -8.79 -20.71
CA GLY A 48 -10.58 -9.68 -19.90
C GLY A 48 -9.95 -8.97 -18.72
N GLN A 49 -9.52 -9.75 -17.73
CA GLN A 49 -8.89 -9.23 -16.51
C GLN A 49 -7.60 -8.45 -16.83
N ARG A 50 -7.16 -7.58 -15.91
CA ARG A 50 -5.91 -6.84 -16.07
C ARG A 50 -4.71 -7.80 -16.12
N ARG A 51 -3.68 -7.45 -16.90
CA ARG A 51 -2.48 -8.29 -17.14
C ARG A 51 -2.70 -9.64 -17.85
N ILE A 52 -3.91 -9.94 -18.34
CA ILE A 52 -4.20 -11.17 -19.12
C ILE A 52 -3.62 -11.15 -20.56
N GLY A 53 -2.99 -10.04 -20.96
CA GLY A 53 -2.37 -9.87 -22.28
C GLY A 53 -3.25 -9.19 -23.34
N LYS A 54 -4.21 -8.35 -22.94
CA LYS A 54 -5.12 -7.62 -23.85
C LYS A 54 -4.39 -6.78 -24.89
N SER A 55 -3.48 -5.91 -24.46
CA SER A 55 -2.65 -5.09 -25.34
C SER A 55 -1.78 -5.95 -26.27
N SER A 56 -1.25 -7.08 -25.79
CA SER A 56 -0.53 -8.03 -26.63
C SER A 56 -1.43 -8.66 -27.68
N VAL A 57 -2.67 -9.05 -27.34
CA VAL A 57 -3.66 -9.55 -28.31
C VAL A 57 -3.89 -8.49 -29.40
N LEU A 58 -4.12 -7.23 -29.01
CA LEU A 58 -4.36 -6.15 -29.96
C LEU A 58 -3.19 -5.94 -30.94
N GLN A 59 -1.95 -5.97 -30.46
CA GLN A 59 -0.75 -5.86 -31.29
C GLN A 59 -0.62 -7.03 -32.29
N GLN A 60 -1.16 -8.20 -31.94
CA GLN A 60 -1.08 -9.40 -32.78
C GLN A 60 -2.22 -9.51 -33.80
N ILE A 61 -3.36 -8.82 -33.60
CA ILE A 61 -4.50 -8.86 -34.53
C ILE A 61 -4.05 -8.63 -35.98
N PRO A 62 -3.32 -7.54 -36.34
CA PRO A 62 -2.94 -7.28 -37.72
C PRO A 62 -1.99 -8.34 -38.32
N LYS A 63 -1.32 -9.13 -37.47
CA LYS A 63 -0.31 -10.13 -37.85
C LYS A 63 -0.87 -11.55 -37.94
N LYS A 64 -1.95 -11.82 -37.21
CA LYS A 64 -2.53 -13.17 -37.05
C LYS A 64 -3.87 -13.34 -37.76
N VAL A 65 -4.57 -12.24 -38.03
CA VAL A 65 -5.84 -12.22 -38.76
C VAL A 65 -5.55 -12.19 -40.26
N ASN A 66 -5.98 -13.21 -41.00
CA ASN A 66 -5.77 -13.32 -42.44
C ASN A 66 -7.00 -12.82 -43.23
N LEU A 67 -6.95 -11.57 -43.72
CA LEU A 67 -8.08 -10.91 -44.40
C LEU A 67 -7.71 -10.30 -45.77
N ASP A 68 -6.78 -10.91 -46.52
CA ASP A 68 -6.41 -10.54 -47.91
C ASP A 68 -6.16 -9.03 -48.13
N ASP A 69 -5.50 -8.34 -47.20
CA ASP A 69 -5.25 -6.88 -47.23
C ASP A 69 -6.51 -6.00 -47.34
N LYS A 70 -7.71 -6.54 -47.09
CA LYS A 70 -8.98 -5.80 -47.12
C LYS A 70 -9.20 -4.88 -45.92
N PHE A 71 -8.34 -4.96 -44.90
CA PHE A 71 -8.48 -4.23 -43.65
C PHE A 71 -7.17 -3.57 -43.24
N VAL A 72 -7.28 -2.34 -42.73
CA VAL A 72 -6.19 -1.62 -42.06
C VAL A 72 -6.56 -1.44 -40.60
N PHE A 73 -5.62 -1.78 -39.71
CA PHE A 73 -5.82 -1.73 -38.27
C PHE A 73 -5.06 -0.56 -37.65
N ILE A 74 -5.74 0.20 -36.78
CA ILE A 74 -5.14 1.32 -36.05
C ILE A 74 -5.42 1.15 -34.57
N MET A 75 -4.37 1.07 -33.77
CA MET A 75 -4.48 0.90 -32.32
C MET A 75 -4.53 2.24 -31.60
N LEU A 76 -5.41 2.34 -30.63
CA LEU A 76 -5.61 3.49 -29.77
C LEU A 76 -5.61 3.06 -28.32
N ASP A 77 -4.76 3.70 -27.53
CA ASP A 77 -4.62 3.44 -26.10
C ASP A 77 -5.28 4.55 -25.28
N PHE A 78 -6.26 4.15 -24.48
CA PHE A 78 -7.00 5.01 -23.55
C PHE A 78 -6.45 5.01 -22.13
N GLN A 79 -5.31 4.35 -21.90
CA GLN A 79 -4.62 4.41 -20.62
C GLN A 79 -4.33 5.87 -20.22
N ASP A 80 -4.62 6.20 -18.96
CA ASP A 80 -4.47 7.53 -18.35
C ASP A 80 -5.36 8.63 -18.96
N LYS A 81 -6.39 8.28 -19.73
CA LYS A 81 -7.29 9.24 -20.42
C LYS A 81 -8.63 9.47 -19.73
N SER A 82 -8.79 9.02 -18.49
CA SER A 82 -10.06 9.13 -17.75
C SER A 82 -10.60 10.57 -17.64
N LYS A 83 -9.71 11.58 -17.63
CA LYS A 83 -10.07 13.00 -17.48
C LYS A 83 -10.25 13.75 -18.80
N TRP A 84 -10.16 13.07 -19.95
CA TRP A 84 -10.24 13.73 -21.25
C TRP A 84 -11.69 14.00 -21.65
N SER A 85 -11.95 15.17 -22.24
CA SER A 85 -13.24 15.46 -22.86
C SER A 85 -13.42 14.67 -24.16
N HIS A 86 -14.66 14.50 -24.62
CA HIS A 86 -14.94 13.80 -25.88
C HIS A 86 -14.18 14.44 -27.06
N ASN A 87 -14.04 15.77 -27.10
CA ASN A 87 -13.28 16.45 -28.15
C ASN A 87 -11.77 16.12 -28.11
N GLN A 88 -11.18 15.98 -26.91
CA GLN A 88 -9.78 15.55 -26.78
C GLN A 88 -9.60 14.11 -27.25
N ILE A 89 -10.56 13.24 -26.96
CA ILE A 89 -10.58 11.85 -27.42
C ILE A 89 -10.67 11.80 -28.96
N ILE A 90 -11.64 12.51 -29.55
CA ILE A 90 -11.83 12.59 -31.00
C ILE A 90 -10.58 13.16 -31.68
N TYR A 91 -9.97 14.19 -31.08
CA TYR A 91 -8.74 14.77 -31.59
C TYR A 91 -7.60 13.75 -31.60
N LYS A 92 -7.42 12.98 -30.52
CA LYS A 92 -6.41 11.93 -30.44
C LYS A 92 -6.68 10.80 -31.44
N LEU A 93 -7.94 10.45 -31.64
CA LEU A 93 -8.35 9.50 -32.67
C LEU A 93 -7.91 9.98 -34.05
N ALA A 94 -8.19 11.25 -34.38
CA ALA A 94 -7.75 11.87 -35.62
C ALA A 94 -6.23 11.82 -35.77
N GLN A 95 -5.48 12.13 -34.71
CA GLN A 95 -4.01 12.11 -34.73
C GLN A 95 -3.44 10.73 -35.05
N GLU A 96 -3.92 9.67 -34.40
CA GLU A 96 -3.39 8.31 -34.65
C GLU A 96 -3.76 7.79 -36.03
N ILE A 97 -5.00 8.04 -36.49
CA ILE A 97 -5.41 7.72 -37.87
C ILE A 97 -4.49 8.43 -38.86
N PHE A 98 -4.27 9.73 -38.67
CA PHE A 98 -3.40 10.51 -39.56
C PHE A 98 -1.98 9.97 -39.52
N LYS A 99 -1.40 9.74 -38.34
CA LYS A 99 -0.04 9.26 -38.17
C LYS A 99 0.20 7.93 -38.87
N HIS A 100 -0.73 6.98 -38.77
CA HIS A 100 -0.60 5.66 -39.38
C HIS A 100 -0.84 5.67 -40.90
N LEU A 101 -1.71 6.55 -41.39
CA LEU A 101 -2.06 6.60 -42.81
C LEU A 101 -1.27 7.64 -43.63
N LYS A 102 -0.49 8.53 -42.98
CA LYS A 102 0.26 9.62 -43.65
C LYS A 102 1.29 9.13 -44.67
N VAL A 103 1.86 7.94 -44.47
CA VAL A 103 2.89 7.38 -45.36
C VAL A 103 2.27 6.67 -46.56
N SER A 104 1.08 6.10 -46.39
CA SER A 104 0.37 5.27 -47.38
C SER A 104 -0.63 6.07 -48.23
N LEU A 105 -1.21 7.15 -47.69
CA LEU A 105 -2.09 8.04 -48.42
C LEU A 105 -1.30 9.26 -48.89
N ASN A 106 -1.30 9.54 -50.20
CA ASN A 106 -0.73 10.76 -50.75
C ASN A 106 -1.49 11.97 -50.14
N VAL A 107 -0.88 12.63 -49.14
CA VAL A 107 -1.53 13.52 -48.14
C VAL A 107 -2.05 14.84 -48.75
N ILE A 108 -1.85 15.05 -50.05
CA ILE A 108 -2.30 16.24 -50.76
C ILE A 108 -3.83 16.33 -50.65
N GLY A 109 -4.31 17.42 -50.05
CA GLY A 109 -5.74 17.78 -49.93
C GLY A 109 -6.47 17.36 -48.65
N LEU A 110 -5.81 16.74 -47.66
CA LEU A 110 -6.44 16.47 -46.36
C LEU A 110 -6.35 17.70 -45.43
N PRO A 111 -7.41 18.07 -44.69
CA PRO A 111 -7.39 19.12 -43.67
C PRO A 111 -6.25 18.94 -42.66
N SER A 112 -5.66 20.04 -42.17
CA SER A 112 -4.60 19.95 -41.18
C SER A 112 -5.17 19.59 -39.81
N LEU A 113 -4.40 18.87 -38.98
CA LEU A 113 -4.76 18.61 -37.59
C LEU A 113 -4.93 19.92 -36.77
N GLN A 114 -4.47 21.08 -37.26
CA GLN A 114 -4.68 22.36 -36.58
C GLN A 114 -6.11 22.88 -36.78
N ASP A 115 -6.78 22.49 -37.86
CA ASP A 115 -8.13 22.95 -38.22
C ASP A 115 -9.24 22.32 -37.36
N LEU A 116 -8.92 21.22 -36.66
CA LEU A 116 -9.82 20.47 -35.78
C LEU A 116 -10.09 21.15 -34.42
N LYS A 117 -9.39 22.25 -34.08
CA LYS A 117 -9.50 22.89 -32.75
C LYS A 117 -10.86 23.54 -32.45
N GLN A 118 -11.63 23.88 -33.47
CA GLN A 118 -13.01 24.38 -33.36
C GLN A 118 -13.93 23.39 -34.06
N ASP A 119 -15.03 22.99 -33.41
CA ASP A 119 -16.00 22.02 -33.96
C ASP A 119 -15.37 20.65 -34.30
N THR A 120 -14.64 20.09 -33.33
CA THR A 120 -13.79 18.91 -33.50
C THR A 120 -14.55 17.70 -34.02
N ALA A 121 -15.74 17.41 -33.46
CA ALA A 121 -16.54 16.25 -33.85
C ALA A 121 -17.00 16.31 -35.33
N ASN A 122 -17.63 17.41 -35.76
CA ASN A 122 -18.13 17.51 -37.14
C ASN A 122 -16.98 17.53 -38.15
N LYS A 123 -15.92 18.30 -37.88
CA LYS A 123 -14.76 18.35 -38.77
C LYS A 123 -14.02 17.01 -38.83
N PHE A 124 -13.96 16.28 -37.72
CA PHE A 124 -13.41 14.93 -37.74
C PHE A 124 -14.27 13.96 -38.54
N THR A 125 -15.60 14.04 -38.47
CA THR A 125 -16.50 13.23 -39.31
C THR A 125 -16.23 13.46 -40.80
N VAL A 126 -16.11 14.72 -41.22
CA VAL A 126 -15.78 15.07 -42.62
C VAL A 126 -14.40 14.53 -43.02
N LEU A 127 -13.40 14.70 -42.15
CA LEU A 127 -12.05 14.18 -42.37
C LEU A 127 -12.04 12.65 -42.50
N LEU A 128 -12.75 11.95 -41.61
CA LEU A 128 -12.84 10.50 -41.60
C LEU A 128 -13.48 9.99 -42.90
N HIS A 129 -14.58 10.61 -43.34
CA HIS A 129 -15.22 10.28 -44.61
C HIS A 129 -14.25 10.39 -45.79
N GLN A 130 -13.46 11.48 -45.86
CA GLN A 130 -12.45 11.67 -46.89
C GLN A 130 -11.33 10.63 -46.84
N ILE A 131 -10.91 10.23 -45.64
CA ILE A 131 -9.91 9.18 -45.44
C ILE A 131 -10.45 7.83 -45.94
N LEU A 132 -11.68 7.46 -45.58
CA LEU A 132 -12.31 6.21 -46.00
C LEU A 132 -12.52 6.17 -47.52
N GLN A 133 -12.95 7.27 -48.15
CA GLN A 133 -13.04 7.36 -49.61
C GLN A 133 -11.68 7.12 -50.29
N LYS A 134 -10.59 7.68 -49.73
CA LYS A 134 -9.23 7.47 -50.26
C LYS A 134 -8.70 6.06 -50.03
N LEU A 135 -9.19 5.34 -49.02
CA LEU A 135 -8.87 3.93 -48.77
C LEU A 135 -9.53 2.98 -49.78
N GLY A 136 -10.49 3.46 -50.58
CA GLY A 136 -11.10 2.68 -51.65
C GLY A 136 -11.93 1.53 -51.09
N SER A 137 -11.60 0.28 -51.42
CA SER A 137 -12.29 -0.92 -50.94
C SER A 137 -11.76 -1.45 -49.60
N VAL A 138 -10.77 -0.80 -49.01
CA VAL A 138 -10.14 -1.23 -47.76
C VAL A 138 -10.93 -0.69 -46.56
N ASN A 139 -11.26 -1.57 -45.63
CA ASN A 139 -11.97 -1.24 -44.39
C ASN A 139 -10.98 -0.76 -43.32
N LEU A 140 -11.42 0.18 -42.47
CA LEU A 140 -10.64 0.70 -41.35
C LEU A 140 -11.14 0.08 -40.04
N VAL A 141 -10.24 -0.56 -39.28
CA VAL A 141 -10.53 -1.13 -37.97
C VAL A 141 -9.79 -0.36 -36.89
N LEU A 142 -10.53 0.19 -35.92
CA LEU A 142 -9.95 0.83 -34.74
C LEU A 142 -9.91 -0.16 -33.58
N LEU A 143 -8.70 -0.47 -33.11
CA LEU A 143 -8.46 -1.31 -31.94
C LEU A 143 -8.38 -0.40 -30.71
N LEU A 144 -9.38 -0.42 -29.83
CA LEU A 144 -9.49 0.52 -28.71
C LEU A 144 -9.11 -0.20 -27.41
N ASP A 145 -7.87 0.00 -26.93
CA ASP A 145 -7.37 -0.60 -25.68
C ASP A 145 -7.78 0.23 -24.46
N GLU A 146 -7.98 -0.43 -23.32
CA GLU A 146 -8.48 0.17 -22.06
C GLU A 146 -9.73 1.06 -22.23
N PHE A 147 -10.66 0.65 -23.10
CA PHE A 147 -11.82 1.46 -23.47
C PHE A 147 -12.75 1.78 -22.28
N ASP A 148 -12.71 0.95 -21.25
CA ASP A 148 -13.49 1.12 -20.02
C ASP A 148 -12.99 2.23 -19.10
N VAL A 149 -11.78 2.76 -19.30
CA VAL A 149 -11.26 3.92 -18.54
C VAL A 149 -12.15 5.16 -18.71
N LEU A 150 -12.87 5.23 -19.82
CA LEU A 150 -13.76 6.36 -20.12
C LEU A 150 -15.05 6.35 -19.27
N ASP A 151 -15.46 5.18 -18.75
CA ASP A 151 -16.71 5.00 -17.99
C ASP A 151 -16.49 5.04 -16.47
N SER A 152 -15.27 5.20 -15.98
CA SER A 152 -14.96 5.12 -14.54
C SER A 152 -15.25 6.41 -13.75
N ASN A 153 -15.84 7.45 -14.36
CA ASN A 153 -16.00 8.77 -13.76
C ASN A 153 -17.47 9.16 -13.54
N ASN A 154 -18.00 8.93 -12.34
CA ASN A 154 -19.36 9.35 -11.94
C ASN A 154 -19.62 10.87 -12.06
N ASN A 155 -18.57 11.71 -12.09
CA ASN A 155 -18.71 13.17 -12.20
C ASN A 155 -18.75 13.69 -13.65
N TYR A 156 -18.47 12.84 -14.65
CA TYR A 156 -18.38 13.21 -16.07
C TYR A 156 -19.17 12.25 -16.96
N GLU A 157 -20.24 11.67 -16.42
CA GLU A 157 -21.10 10.71 -17.09
C GLU A 157 -21.60 11.22 -18.47
N SER A 158 -21.78 12.54 -18.61
CA SER A 158 -22.15 13.19 -19.86
C SER A 158 -21.08 13.10 -20.98
N GLU A 159 -19.79 13.26 -20.66
CA GLU A 159 -18.71 13.23 -21.65
C GLU A 159 -18.52 11.84 -22.25
N PHE A 160 -18.65 10.82 -21.41
CA PHE A 160 -18.64 9.42 -21.83
C PHE A 160 -19.80 9.11 -22.78
N GLU A 161 -21.02 9.52 -22.43
CA GLU A 161 -22.21 9.32 -23.25
C GLU A 161 -22.14 10.10 -24.58
N GLU A 162 -21.61 11.32 -24.56
CA GLU A 162 -21.40 12.15 -25.76
C GLU A 162 -20.44 11.47 -26.73
N PHE A 163 -19.29 10.97 -26.25
CA PHE A 163 -18.34 10.25 -27.10
C PHE A 163 -18.94 8.95 -27.65
N PHE A 164 -19.68 8.20 -26.83
CA PHE A 164 -20.36 6.97 -27.25
C PHE A 164 -21.45 7.24 -28.30
N GLY A 165 -22.23 8.30 -28.10
CA GLY A 165 -23.22 8.78 -29.06
C GLY A 165 -22.56 9.16 -30.39
N TYR A 166 -21.43 9.86 -30.34
CA TYR A 166 -20.63 10.19 -31.51
C TYR A 166 -20.09 8.95 -32.23
N LEU A 167 -19.53 7.99 -31.49
CA LEU A 167 -19.00 6.74 -32.04
C LEU A 167 -20.09 5.94 -32.75
N LYS A 168 -21.29 5.85 -32.15
CA LYS A 168 -22.46 5.22 -32.77
C LYS A 168 -22.88 5.92 -34.06
N LEU A 169 -22.87 7.26 -34.05
CA LEU A 169 -23.22 8.07 -35.22
C LEU A 169 -22.27 7.75 -36.39
N ILE A 170 -20.96 7.83 -36.19
CA ILE A 170 -19.99 7.61 -37.28
C ILE A 170 -20.01 6.17 -37.78
N LEU A 171 -20.19 5.17 -36.90
CA LEU A 171 -20.33 3.76 -37.32
C LEU A 171 -21.57 3.53 -38.19
N SER A 172 -22.67 4.22 -37.89
CA SER A 172 -23.91 4.11 -38.67
C SER A 172 -23.81 4.78 -40.05
N GLN A 173 -22.95 5.80 -40.18
CA GLN A 173 -22.74 6.54 -41.43
C GLN A 173 -21.69 5.86 -42.32
N GLU A 174 -20.64 5.30 -41.71
CA GLU A 174 -19.47 4.77 -42.41
C GLU A 174 -19.41 3.24 -42.35
N LYS A 175 -19.94 2.56 -43.38
CA LYS A 175 -19.94 1.08 -43.46
C LYS A 175 -18.55 0.45 -43.51
N GLN A 176 -17.53 1.23 -43.89
CA GLN A 176 -16.13 0.78 -43.95
C GLN A 176 -15.39 0.96 -42.62
N LEU A 177 -16.05 1.52 -41.60
CA LEU A 177 -15.50 1.70 -40.27
C LEU A 177 -15.91 0.55 -39.34
N PHE A 178 -14.92 -0.04 -38.70
CA PHE A 178 -15.04 -1.12 -37.74
C PHE A 178 -14.32 -0.73 -36.44
N ILE A 179 -14.81 -1.23 -35.30
CA ILE A 179 -14.17 -1.03 -34.00
C ILE A 179 -14.06 -2.35 -33.23
N ILE A 180 -12.96 -2.51 -32.52
CA ILE A 180 -12.76 -3.59 -31.56
C ILE A 180 -12.40 -2.97 -30.21
N PRO A 181 -13.40 -2.56 -29.41
CA PRO A 181 -13.16 -2.10 -28.05
C PRO A 181 -12.78 -3.25 -27.13
N VAL A 182 -11.75 -3.00 -26.33
CA VAL A 182 -11.20 -3.95 -25.38
C VAL A 182 -11.27 -3.36 -23.97
N VAL A 183 -11.96 -4.07 -23.08
CA VAL A 183 -12.21 -3.58 -21.71
C VAL A 183 -11.53 -4.44 -20.64
N GLY A 184 -11.10 -3.77 -19.57
CA GLY A 184 -10.44 -4.36 -18.41
C GLY A 184 -11.37 -4.97 -17.36
N ARG A 185 -12.67 -4.72 -17.46
CA ARG A 185 -13.73 -5.25 -16.58
C ARG A 185 -14.71 -6.17 -17.33
N ARG A 186 -15.66 -6.78 -16.63
CA ARG A 186 -16.70 -7.58 -17.28
C ARG A 186 -17.66 -6.67 -18.06
N LEU A 187 -18.20 -7.19 -19.16
CA LEU A 187 -19.18 -6.45 -19.95
C LEU A 187 -20.49 -6.24 -19.16
N ASP A 188 -20.86 -7.18 -18.29
CA ASP A 188 -22.06 -7.07 -17.43
C ASP A 188 -21.99 -5.86 -16.47
N ASP A 189 -20.78 -5.46 -16.07
CA ASP A 189 -20.52 -4.26 -15.27
C ASP A 189 -20.58 -2.96 -16.09
N MET A 190 -20.78 -3.08 -17.41
CA MET A 190 -20.88 -1.97 -18.36
C MET A 190 -22.22 -2.03 -19.13
N PRO A 191 -23.37 -1.93 -18.43
CA PRO A 191 -24.67 -2.05 -19.06
C PRO A 191 -24.90 -1.00 -20.16
N LYS A 192 -24.27 0.18 -20.06
CA LYS A 192 -24.30 1.21 -21.10
C LYS A 192 -23.62 0.75 -22.40
N LEU A 193 -22.42 0.17 -22.30
CA LEU A 193 -21.68 -0.36 -23.45
C LEU A 193 -22.45 -1.51 -24.11
N ILE A 194 -22.98 -2.46 -23.32
CA ILE A 194 -23.84 -3.54 -23.83
C ILE A 194 -25.09 -2.97 -24.49
N ASN A 195 -25.76 -1.99 -23.86
CA ASN A 195 -26.96 -1.39 -24.42
C ASN A 195 -26.71 -0.62 -25.72
N LEU A 196 -25.53 -0.03 -25.88
CA LEU A 196 -25.13 0.63 -27.11
C LEU A 196 -24.92 -0.38 -28.24
N PHE A 197 -24.31 -1.52 -27.92
CA PHE A 197 -23.88 -2.55 -28.88
C PHE A 197 -24.55 -3.91 -28.62
N LYS A 198 -25.88 -3.93 -28.45
CA LYS A 198 -26.65 -5.12 -28.03
C LYS A 198 -26.45 -6.37 -28.88
N ARG A 199 -26.05 -6.21 -30.14
CA ARG A 199 -25.86 -7.31 -31.10
C ARG A 199 -24.39 -7.60 -31.41
N ALA A 200 -23.46 -6.84 -30.85
CA ALA A 200 -22.05 -7.02 -31.13
C ALA A 200 -21.57 -8.38 -30.60
N PRO A 201 -20.90 -9.20 -31.43
CA PRO A 201 -20.23 -10.41 -30.97
C PRO A 201 -19.27 -10.11 -29.82
N GLN A 202 -19.26 -10.98 -28.81
CA GLN A 202 -18.46 -10.81 -27.60
C GLN A 202 -17.55 -12.01 -27.38
N GLN A 203 -16.29 -11.77 -27.02
CA GLN A 203 -15.35 -12.83 -26.69
C GLN A 203 -14.44 -12.43 -25.53
N ARG A 204 -14.26 -13.37 -24.59
CA ARG A 204 -13.37 -13.19 -23.44
C ARG A 204 -11.92 -13.54 -23.78
N ILE A 205 -11.00 -12.68 -23.34
CA ILE A 205 -9.56 -12.95 -23.27
C ILE A 205 -9.26 -13.56 -21.89
N GLY A 206 -9.26 -14.89 -21.79
CA GLY A 206 -9.11 -15.66 -20.54
C GLY A 206 -7.69 -16.15 -20.23
N LEU A 207 -7.51 -17.19 -19.41
CA LEU A 207 -6.21 -17.82 -19.17
C LEU A 207 -5.72 -18.61 -20.41
N LEU A 208 -4.43 -18.94 -20.48
CA LEU A 208 -3.90 -19.86 -21.50
C LEU A 208 -4.25 -21.30 -21.12
N ASP A 209 -4.51 -22.13 -22.13
CA ASP A 209 -4.61 -23.57 -21.92
C ASP A 209 -3.24 -24.18 -21.54
N ARG A 210 -3.26 -25.45 -21.12
CA ARG A 210 -2.05 -26.14 -20.64
C ARG A 210 -0.95 -26.23 -21.72
N LEU A 211 -1.30 -26.56 -22.97
CA LEU A 211 -0.34 -26.71 -24.06
C LEU A 211 0.29 -25.37 -24.42
N SER A 212 -0.54 -24.34 -24.48
CA SER A 212 -0.13 -22.96 -24.72
C SER A 212 0.78 -22.41 -23.63
N THR A 213 0.45 -22.67 -22.37
CA THR A 213 1.27 -22.29 -21.22
C THR A 213 2.62 -23.01 -21.25
N GLN A 214 2.62 -24.31 -21.57
CA GLN A 214 3.85 -25.07 -21.75
C GLN A 214 4.72 -24.49 -22.86
N ARG A 215 4.15 -24.14 -24.02
CA ARG A 215 4.89 -23.48 -25.11
C ARG A 215 5.48 -22.14 -24.68
N LEU A 216 4.74 -21.34 -23.90
CA LEU A 216 5.25 -20.09 -23.35
C LEU A 216 6.44 -20.31 -22.42
N ILE A 217 6.42 -21.39 -21.63
CA ILE A 217 7.53 -21.77 -20.75
C ILE A 217 8.73 -22.22 -21.59
N THR A 218 8.55 -23.12 -22.55
CA THR A 218 9.68 -23.84 -23.17
C THR A 218 10.22 -23.21 -24.44
N ASN A 219 9.38 -22.60 -25.28
CA ASN A 219 9.81 -22.15 -26.60
C ASN A 219 10.82 -20.99 -26.57
N PRO A 220 10.69 -19.96 -25.70
CA PRO A 220 11.63 -18.84 -25.66
C PRO A 220 13.07 -19.24 -25.31
N VAL A 221 13.27 -20.44 -24.77
CA VAL A 221 14.54 -20.94 -24.23
C VAL A 221 15.03 -22.20 -24.94
N ILE A 222 14.50 -22.55 -26.11
CA ILE A 222 14.97 -23.71 -26.88
C ILE A 222 16.48 -23.55 -27.15
N GLY A 223 17.24 -24.58 -26.76
CA GLY A 223 18.71 -24.56 -26.84
C GLY A 223 19.40 -23.78 -25.71
N LEU A 224 18.65 -23.09 -24.85
CA LEU A 224 19.16 -22.33 -23.71
C LEU A 224 19.01 -23.05 -22.37
N LEU A 225 17.79 -23.47 -22.05
CA LEU A 225 17.43 -24.16 -20.81
C LEU A 225 16.48 -25.31 -21.13
N GLN A 226 16.63 -26.42 -20.41
CA GLN A 226 15.69 -27.53 -20.43
C GLN A 226 14.87 -27.53 -19.15
N TYR A 227 13.55 -27.64 -19.26
CA TYR A 227 12.66 -27.78 -18.12
C TYR A 227 12.22 -29.24 -18.01
N ASP A 228 12.32 -29.82 -16.82
CA ASP A 228 11.75 -31.14 -16.55
C ASP A 228 10.20 -31.09 -16.47
N GLU A 229 9.53 -32.24 -16.56
CA GLU A 229 8.07 -32.26 -16.56
C GLU A 229 7.49 -31.74 -15.23
N LYS A 230 8.19 -31.95 -14.11
CA LYS A 230 7.72 -31.48 -12.80
C LYS A 230 7.78 -29.96 -12.69
N SER A 231 8.85 -29.31 -13.16
CA SER A 231 8.95 -27.84 -13.17
C SER A 231 7.86 -27.22 -14.05
N ILE A 232 7.63 -27.76 -15.26
CA ILE A 232 6.55 -27.28 -16.14
C ILE A 232 5.19 -27.39 -15.44
N ASN A 233 4.90 -28.55 -14.86
CA ASN A 233 3.63 -28.77 -14.15
C ASN A 233 3.49 -27.85 -12.93
N GLU A 234 4.58 -27.58 -12.21
CA GLU A 234 4.58 -26.69 -11.05
C GLU A 234 4.38 -25.21 -11.46
N ILE A 235 5.05 -24.75 -12.53
CA ILE A 235 4.85 -23.38 -13.06
C ILE A 235 3.40 -23.21 -13.51
N ILE A 236 2.83 -24.17 -14.24
CA ILE A 236 1.44 -24.14 -14.68
C ILE A 236 0.48 -24.14 -13.47
N ARG A 237 0.77 -24.95 -12.45
CA ARG A 237 -0.03 -24.99 -11.21
C ARG A 237 0.00 -23.65 -10.48
N LEU A 238 1.17 -23.02 -10.39
CA LEU A 238 1.35 -21.73 -9.72
C LEU A 238 0.69 -20.60 -10.50
N SER A 239 0.93 -20.51 -11.81
CA SER A 239 0.42 -19.42 -12.65
C SER A 239 -1.04 -19.61 -13.08
N ALA A 240 -1.59 -20.82 -12.98
CA ALA A 240 -2.88 -21.22 -13.53
C ALA A 240 -3.03 -20.91 -15.04
N GLY A 241 -1.93 -20.83 -15.78
CA GLY A 241 -1.95 -20.42 -17.20
C GLY A 241 -2.09 -18.91 -17.42
N HIS A 242 -1.93 -18.09 -16.37
CA HIS A 242 -1.92 -16.64 -16.51
C HIS A 242 -0.64 -16.20 -17.23
N PRO A 243 -0.70 -15.52 -18.41
CA PRO A 243 0.48 -15.20 -19.20
C PRO A 243 1.53 -14.40 -18.43
N TYR A 244 1.10 -13.33 -17.74
CA TYR A 244 2.00 -12.45 -17.00
C TYR A 244 2.73 -13.16 -15.84
N PHE A 245 2.04 -13.99 -15.06
CA PHE A 245 2.67 -14.73 -13.94
C PHE A 245 3.53 -15.88 -14.44
N THR A 246 3.13 -16.54 -15.53
CA THR A 246 3.98 -17.56 -16.17
C THR A 246 5.30 -16.92 -16.63
N GLN A 247 5.23 -15.77 -17.31
CA GLN A 247 6.41 -14.98 -17.69
C GLN A 247 7.23 -14.55 -16.47
N ALA A 248 6.61 -14.07 -15.39
CA ALA A 248 7.32 -13.63 -14.19
C ALA A 248 8.08 -14.76 -13.48
N ILE A 249 7.44 -15.92 -13.30
CA ILE A 249 8.09 -17.10 -12.72
C ILE A 249 9.25 -17.55 -13.61
N CYS A 250 9.03 -17.65 -14.93
CA CYS A 250 10.08 -18.06 -15.87
C CYS A 250 11.22 -17.05 -15.95
N TYR A 251 10.91 -15.75 -15.82
CA TYR A 251 11.91 -14.69 -15.76
C TYR A 251 12.84 -14.87 -14.56
N ALA A 252 12.28 -15.12 -13.38
CA ALA A 252 13.04 -15.38 -12.15
C ALA A 252 13.86 -16.68 -12.26
N LEU A 253 13.27 -17.75 -12.78
CA LEU A 253 13.95 -19.02 -13.03
C LEU A 253 15.15 -18.87 -13.97
N PHE A 254 14.97 -18.14 -15.08
CA PHE A 254 16.05 -17.90 -16.03
C PHE A 254 17.19 -17.09 -15.39
N ALA A 255 16.86 -16.07 -14.59
CA ALA A 255 17.85 -15.28 -13.88
C ALA A 255 18.66 -16.15 -12.90
N GLN A 256 17.99 -16.99 -12.11
CA GLN A 256 18.63 -17.90 -11.16
C GLN A 256 19.48 -18.96 -11.86
N ALA A 257 18.97 -19.58 -12.92
CA ALA A 257 19.71 -20.60 -13.67
C ALA A 257 20.98 -20.04 -14.30
N ARG A 258 20.91 -18.81 -14.81
CA ARG A 258 22.10 -18.10 -15.32
C ARG A 258 23.11 -17.82 -14.22
N GLU A 259 22.68 -17.39 -13.04
CA GLU A 259 23.58 -17.13 -11.90
C GLU A 259 24.24 -18.42 -11.39
N LYS A 260 23.51 -19.53 -11.38
CA LYS A 260 23.99 -20.85 -10.95
C LYS A 260 24.65 -21.67 -12.07
N GLU A 261 24.79 -21.11 -13.27
CA GLU A 261 25.29 -21.78 -14.48
C GLU A 261 24.61 -23.14 -14.78
N LYS A 262 23.30 -23.22 -14.51
CA LYS A 262 22.48 -24.42 -14.75
C LYS A 262 21.90 -24.42 -16.17
N ALA A 263 21.93 -25.58 -16.82
CA ALA A 263 21.27 -25.83 -18.10
C ALA A 263 19.88 -26.48 -17.95
N GLU A 264 19.55 -27.04 -16.79
CA GLU A 264 18.30 -27.73 -16.50
C GLU A 264 17.58 -27.09 -15.31
N ILE A 265 16.26 -26.92 -15.43
CA ILE A 265 15.35 -26.43 -14.39
C ILE A 265 14.56 -27.62 -13.83
N LEU A 266 14.66 -27.82 -12.52
CA LEU A 266 13.94 -28.84 -11.78
C LEU A 266 12.78 -28.24 -10.99
N GLY A 267 11.80 -29.07 -10.59
CA GLY A 267 10.69 -28.61 -9.75
C GLY A 267 11.11 -27.95 -8.42
N THR A 268 12.28 -28.31 -7.87
CA THR A 268 12.83 -27.64 -6.67
C THR A 268 13.25 -26.20 -6.94
N ASP A 269 13.79 -25.91 -8.13
CA ASP A 269 14.23 -24.56 -8.51
C ASP A 269 13.03 -23.60 -8.58
N VAL A 270 11.86 -24.09 -9.02
CA VAL A 270 10.60 -23.33 -9.02
C VAL A 270 10.19 -22.91 -7.61
N GLY A 271 10.38 -23.79 -6.62
CA GLY A 271 10.09 -23.50 -5.22
C GLY A 271 11.02 -22.44 -4.64
N GLU A 272 12.28 -22.39 -5.06
CA GLU A 272 13.29 -21.46 -4.55
C GLU A 272 13.08 -20.02 -5.02
N VAL A 273 12.58 -19.81 -6.25
CA VAL A 273 12.46 -18.46 -6.85
C VAL A 273 11.06 -17.84 -6.69
N ILE A 274 10.12 -18.53 -6.05
CA ILE A 274 8.73 -18.10 -6.05
C ILE A 274 8.54 -16.75 -5.35
N ASP A 275 9.28 -16.51 -4.27
CA ASP A 275 9.25 -15.25 -3.53
C ASP A 275 9.85 -14.11 -4.36
N ASP A 276 10.97 -14.34 -5.03
CA ASP A 276 11.59 -13.38 -5.95
C ASP A 276 10.64 -13.03 -7.11
N ALA A 277 9.96 -14.04 -7.66
CA ALA A 277 8.97 -13.82 -8.73
C ALA A 277 7.79 -12.98 -8.25
N ILE A 278 7.31 -13.18 -7.01
CA ILE A 278 6.26 -12.36 -6.40
C ILE A 278 6.73 -10.92 -6.25
N GLU A 279 7.94 -10.71 -5.74
CA GLU A 279 8.53 -9.36 -5.56
C GLU A 279 8.73 -8.65 -6.90
N LEU A 280 9.26 -9.33 -7.92
CA LEU A 280 9.42 -8.80 -9.28
C LEU A 280 8.09 -8.41 -9.94
N SER A 281 6.98 -9.01 -9.51
CA SER A 281 5.65 -8.81 -10.11
C SER A 281 4.69 -8.06 -9.20
N GLU A 282 5.16 -7.46 -8.10
CA GLU A 282 4.33 -6.75 -7.11
C GLU A 282 3.43 -5.70 -7.78
N GLY A 283 3.98 -4.84 -8.65
CA GLY A 283 3.19 -3.83 -9.36
C GLY A 283 2.10 -4.39 -10.29
N GLY A 284 2.20 -5.66 -10.70
CA GLY A 284 1.14 -6.37 -11.42
C GLY A 284 0.15 -7.08 -10.49
N LEU A 285 0.63 -7.59 -9.35
CA LEU A 285 -0.15 -8.29 -8.34
C LEU A 285 -1.05 -7.36 -7.54
N VAL A 286 -0.58 -6.15 -7.23
CA VAL A 286 -1.32 -5.14 -6.46
C VAL A 286 -2.73 -4.90 -7.02
N TRP A 287 -2.92 -5.00 -8.33
CA TRP A 287 -4.22 -4.91 -9.01
C TRP A 287 -5.24 -6.00 -8.64
N PHE A 288 -4.81 -7.16 -8.13
CA PHE A 288 -5.74 -8.18 -7.60
C PHE A 288 -6.41 -7.73 -6.31
N ARG A 289 -5.92 -6.65 -5.69
CA ARG A 289 -6.48 -6.07 -4.47
C ARG A 289 -6.94 -4.63 -4.66
N GLU A 290 -6.21 -3.83 -5.44
CA GLU A 290 -6.62 -2.48 -5.82
C GLU A 290 -7.90 -2.53 -6.65
N GLY A 291 -8.92 -1.82 -6.19
CA GLY A 291 -10.27 -1.85 -6.77
C GLY A 291 -11.25 -2.76 -6.04
N LEU A 292 -10.78 -3.71 -5.23
CA LEU A 292 -11.67 -4.49 -4.36
C LEU A 292 -12.16 -3.64 -3.18
N GLN A 293 -13.43 -3.77 -2.84
CA GLN A 293 -14.01 -3.22 -1.62
C GLN A 293 -13.52 -3.99 -0.39
N ILE A 294 -13.61 -3.38 0.80
CA ILE A 294 -13.18 -4.01 2.05
C ILE A 294 -13.80 -5.41 2.25
N PRO A 295 -15.11 -5.64 2.05
CA PRO A 295 -15.70 -6.98 2.19
C PRO A 295 -15.06 -8.03 1.26
N GLU A 296 -14.75 -7.65 0.03
CA GLU A 296 -14.13 -8.52 -0.97
C GLU A 296 -12.70 -8.86 -0.58
N ARG A 297 -11.89 -7.89 -0.14
CA ARG A 297 -10.52 -8.14 0.31
C ARG A 297 -10.47 -9.14 1.47
N VAL A 298 -11.43 -9.04 2.39
CA VAL A 298 -11.54 -9.94 3.55
C VAL A 298 -11.89 -11.35 3.10
N VAL A 299 -12.90 -11.51 2.24
CA VAL A 299 -13.28 -12.83 1.72
C VAL A 299 -12.15 -13.44 0.89
N PHE A 300 -11.46 -12.62 0.09
CA PHE A 300 -10.37 -13.08 -0.76
C PHE A 300 -9.17 -13.59 0.05
N SER A 301 -8.79 -12.84 1.09
CA SER A 301 -7.74 -13.24 2.03
C SER A 301 -8.15 -14.45 2.86
N ALA A 302 -9.44 -14.55 3.23
CA ALA A 302 -9.96 -15.70 3.96
C ALA A 302 -9.91 -16.98 3.13
N ALA A 303 -10.27 -16.93 1.84
CA ALA A 303 -10.12 -18.05 0.93
C ALA A 303 -8.65 -18.49 0.81
N ALA A 304 -7.72 -17.53 0.72
CA ALA A 304 -6.29 -17.83 0.65
C ALA A 304 -5.79 -18.57 1.91
N VAL A 305 -6.20 -18.12 3.09
CA VAL A 305 -5.86 -18.75 4.37
C VAL A 305 -6.54 -20.12 4.53
N ALA A 306 -7.82 -20.25 4.17
CA ALA A 306 -8.53 -21.53 4.20
C ALA A 306 -7.82 -22.59 3.35
N GLN A 307 -7.40 -22.19 2.15
CA GLN A 307 -6.63 -23.02 1.23
C GLN A 307 -5.25 -23.41 1.79
N GLU A 308 -4.53 -22.49 2.44
CA GLU A 308 -3.25 -22.79 3.07
C GLU A 308 -3.37 -23.73 4.28
N ASN A 309 -4.37 -23.49 5.14
CA ASN A 309 -4.64 -24.35 6.31
C ASN A 309 -4.95 -25.78 5.86
N ALA A 310 -5.77 -25.94 4.82
CA ALA A 310 -6.08 -27.24 4.24
C ALA A 310 -4.86 -27.92 3.62
N ARG A 311 -3.99 -27.15 2.95
CA ARG A 311 -2.73 -27.66 2.39
C ARG A 311 -1.79 -28.19 3.48
N GLN A 312 -1.63 -27.46 4.59
CA GLN A 312 -0.77 -27.85 5.70
C GLN A 312 -1.30 -29.11 6.41
N ASN A 313 -2.61 -29.24 6.55
CA ASN A 313 -3.26 -30.36 7.22
C ASN A 313 -3.66 -31.53 6.29
N ARG A 314 -3.38 -31.42 4.97
CA ARG A 314 -3.79 -32.40 3.93
C ARG A 314 -5.30 -32.65 3.88
N LEU A 315 -6.09 -31.58 4.01
CA LEU A 315 -7.55 -31.60 3.98
C LEU A 315 -8.08 -30.88 2.72
N HIS A 316 -9.40 -30.96 2.49
CA HIS A 316 -10.08 -30.06 1.56
C HIS A 316 -10.28 -28.68 2.19
N PRO A 317 -10.07 -27.58 1.43
CA PRO A 317 -10.34 -26.25 1.95
C PRO A 317 -11.81 -26.06 2.29
N GLU A 318 -12.05 -25.45 3.44
CA GLU A 318 -13.39 -24.98 3.81
C GLU A 318 -13.74 -23.68 3.08
N ASN A 319 -15.03 -23.38 3.04
CA ASN A 319 -15.53 -22.13 2.47
C ASN A 319 -15.02 -20.92 3.26
N SER A 320 -14.57 -19.89 2.55
CA SER A 320 -14.01 -18.66 3.13
C SER A 320 -14.90 -18.00 4.18
N LEU A 321 -16.23 -18.02 4.02
CA LEU A 321 -17.18 -17.47 5.01
C LEU A 321 -17.30 -18.34 6.27
N ASN A 322 -17.13 -19.66 6.16
CA ASN A 322 -17.12 -20.54 7.33
C ASN A 322 -15.87 -20.30 8.18
N LEU A 323 -14.71 -20.09 7.54
CA LEU A 323 -13.50 -19.66 8.23
C LEU A 323 -13.75 -18.31 8.92
N LEU A 324 -14.28 -17.30 8.23
CA LEU A 324 -14.56 -15.99 8.84
C LEU A 324 -15.51 -16.06 10.05
N LYS A 325 -16.52 -16.94 10.02
CA LYS A 325 -17.36 -17.22 11.22
C LYS A 325 -16.55 -17.76 12.39
N SER A 326 -15.51 -18.57 12.16
CA SER A 326 -14.63 -19.07 13.22
C SER A 326 -13.81 -17.94 13.86
N TYR A 327 -13.48 -16.91 13.10
CA TYR A 327 -12.84 -15.66 13.55
C TYR A 327 -13.83 -14.67 14.21
N GLY A 328 -15.11 -15.03 14.33
CA GLY A 328 -16.12 -14.18 14.99
C GLY A 328 -16.69 -13.07 14.09
N VAL A 329 -16.45 -13.13 12.79
CA VAL A 329 -17.02 -12.19 11.81
C VAL A 329 -18.48 -12.55 11.54
N ASN A 330 -19.35 -11.53 11.48
CA ASN A 330 -20.69 -11.65 10.94
C ASN A 330 -20.60 -11.62 9.41
N ILE A 331 -21.12 -12.65 8.75
CA ILE A 331 -20.91 -12.85 7.30
C ILE A 331 -22.03 -12.29 6.42
N GLU A 332 -23.15 -11.78 6.98
CA GLU A 332 -24.31 -11.37 6.17
C GLU A 332 -23.91 -10.31 5.12
N GLN A 333 -23.14 -9.31 5.53
CA GLN A 333 -22.60 -8.26 4.66
C GLN A 333 -21.49 -8.72 3.70
N LEU A 334 -21.02 -9.98 3.81
CA LEU A 334 -19.94 -10.54 3.00
C LEU A 334 -20.43 -11.50 1.91
N LEU A 335 -21.72 -11.87 1.92
CA LEU A 335 -22.30 -12.80 0.95
C LEU A 335 -22.21 -12.25 -0.48
N GLN A 336 -22.52 -10.96 -0.67
CA GLN A 336 -22.41 -10.32 -1.97
C GLN A 336 -20.95 -10.27 -2.44
N ALA A 337 -20.02 -9.93 -1.55
CA ALA A 337 -18.60 -9.87 -1.86
C ALA A 337 -18.03 -11.24 -2.28
N GLN A 338 -18.44 -12.32 -1.62
CA GLN A 338 -18.10 -13.68 -2.05
C GLN A 338 -18.61 -13.94 -3.47
N GLN A 339 -19.88 -13.62 -3.73
CA GLN A 339 -20.48 -13.82 -5.04
C GLN A 339 -19.72 -13.05 -6.13
N THR A 340 -19.40 -11.77 -5.88
CA THR A 340 -18.63 -10.93 -6.81
C THR A 340 -17.23 -11.50 -7.10
N LEU A 341 -16.54 -12.07 -6.10
CA LEU A 341 -15.23 -12.70 -6.31
C LEU A 341 -15.31 -14.01 -7.11
N ILE A 342 -16.34 -14.81 -6.91
CA ILE A 342 -16.60 -16.03 -7.70
C ILE A 342 -16.90 -15.65 -9.15
N GLU A 343 -17.78 -14.67 -9.31
CA GLU A 343 -18.20 -14.10 -10.60
C GLU A 343 -17.04 -13.49 -11.38
N ASN A 344 -16.09 -12.88 -10.69
CA ASN A 344 -14.86 -12.36 -11.29
C ASN A 344 -13.75 -13.40 -11.39
N GLU A 345 -14.02 -14.66 -11.04
CA GLU A 345 -13.06 -15.78 -11.07
C GLU A 345 -11.77 -15.51 -10.27
N PHE A 346 -11.84 -14.67 -9.25
CA PHE A 346 -10.81 -14.61 -8.22
C PHE A 346 -10.87 -15.85 -7.32
N LEU A 347 -12.08 -16.38 -7.14
CA LEU A 347 -12.37 -17.59 -6.39
C LEU A 347 -13.01 -18.67 -7.26
N ASP A 348 -12.84 -19.93 -6.87
CA ASP A 348 -13.60 -21.04 -7.43
C ASP A 348 -15.10 -20.96 -7.06
N ARG A 349 -15.94 -21.76 -7.72
CA ARG A 349 -17.41 -21.72 -7.56
C ARG A 349 -17.88 -21.90 -6.12
N ASP A 350 -17.14 -22.66 -5.33
CA ASP A 350 -17.47 -22.96 -3.94
C ASP A 350 -16.81 -21.98 -2.96
N SER A 351 -16.04 -20.99 -3.44
CA SER A 351 -15.27 -20.04 -2.63
C SER A 351 -14.33 -20.71 -1.61
N ASN A 352 -13.81 -21.86 -1.98
CA ASN A 352 -12.85 -22.64 -1.19
C ASN A 352 -11.41 -22.36 -1.64
N ARG A 353 -11.22 -21.83 -2.85
CA ARG A 353 -9.88 -21.63 -3.43
C ARG A 353 -9.76 -20.32 -4.17
N VAL A 354 -8.58 -19.70 -4.03
CA VAL A 354 -8.12 -18.67 -4.95
C VAL A 354 -7.70 -19.34 -6.25
N THR A 355 -8.21 -18.85 -7.39
CA THR A 355 -8.04 -19.49 -8.70
C THR A 355 -6.58 -19.51 -9.17
N VAL A 356 -5.83 -18.44 -8.89
CA VAL A 356 -4.42 -18.30 -9.21
C VAL A 356 -3.57 -18.53 -7.96
N GLU A 357 -2.90 -19.68 -7.88
CA GLU A 357 -2.08 -20.07 -6.73
C GLU A 357 -0.96 -19.06 -6.43
N PHE A 358 -0.39 -18.42 -7.45
CA PHE A 358 0.59 -17.35 -7.30
C PHE A 358 0.02 -16.14 -6.52
N VAL A 359 -1.22 -15.74 -6.82
CA VAL A 359 -1.93 -14.67 -6.10
C VAL A 359 -2.26 -15.08 -4.67
N ARG A 360 -2.66 -16.35 -4.44
CA ARG A 360 -2.89 -16.88 -3.10
C ARG A 360 -1.66 -16.72 -2.19
N ARG A 361 -0.48 -17.08 -2.68
CA ARG A 361 0.78 -16.95 -1.91
C ARG A 361 1.11 -15.50 -1.61
N TRP A 362 0.91 -14.62 -2.59
CA TRP A 362 1.05 -13.18 -2.40
C TRP A 362 0.10 -12.62 -1.33
N LEU A 363 -1.18 -13.01 -1.33
CA LEU A 363 -2.15 -12.60 -0.31
C LEU A 363 -1.69 -12.98 1.11
N ILE A 364 -1.19 -14.20 1.30
CA ILE A 364 -0.72 -14.64 2.62
C ILE A 364 0.53 -13.88 3.07
N LYS A 365 1.45 -13.57 2.15
CA LYS A 365 2.71 -12.88 2.46
C LYS A 365 2.49 -11.41 2.83
N TYR A 366 1.62 -10.70 2.12
CA TYR A 366 1.48 -9.24 2.25
C TYR A 366 0.17 -8.75 2.89
N TYR A 367 -0.88 -9.59 2.94
CA TYR A 367 -2.20 -9.21 3.46
C TYR A 367 -2.70 -10.23 4.49
N PRO A 368 -2.14 -10.22 5.71
CA PRO A 368 -2.58 -11.11 6.78
C PRO A 368 -4.09 -10.97 7.04
N LEU A 369 -4.80 -12.10 7.07
CA LEU A 369 -6.25 -12.14 7.22
C LEU A 369 -6.76 -11.34 8.42
N GLN A 370 -6.05 -11.37 9.55
CA GLN A 370 -6.49 -10.63 10.74
C GLN A 370 -6.51 -9.12 10.50
N SER A 371 -5.51 -8.57 9.81
CA SER A 371 -5.46 -7.15 9.45
C SER A 371 -6.61 -6.77 8.52
N GLU A 372 -6.90 -7.61 7.52
CA GLU A 372 -8.03 -7.39 6.61
C GLU A 372 -9.37 -7.44 7.37
N ILE A 373 -9.57 -8.41 8.27
CA ILE A 373 -10.79 -8.52 9.07
C ILE A 373 -11.07 -7.21 9.81
N TRP A 374 -10.06 -6.59 10.43
CA TRP A 374 -10.22 -5.34 11.18
C TRP A 374 -10.71 -4.16 10.34
N GLU A 375 -10.52 -4.17 9.03
CA GLU A 375 -11.02 -3.13 8.14
C GLU A 375 -12.57 -3.13 8.06
N LEU A 376 -13.23 -4.26 8.36
CA LEU A 376 -14.71 -4.35 8.38
C LEU A 376 -15.37 -3.39 9.37
N GLU A 377 -14.65 -2.98 10.41
CA GLU A 377 -15.15 -2.01 11.38
C GLU A 377 -15.44 -0.64 10.73
N LYS A 378 -14.72 -0.30 9.65
CA LYS A 378 -14.77 1.02 9.00
C LYS A 378 -15.92 1.19 8.00
N LEU A 379 -16.71 0.13 7.76
CA LEU A 379 -17.70 0.10 6.67
C LEU A 379 -18.86 1.09 6.83
N ASP A 380 -19.20 1.46 8.06
CA ASP A 380 -20.37 2.26 8.35
C ASP A 380 -19.99 3.50 9.17
N SER A 381 -20.08 4.68 8.53
CA SER A 381 -19.77 5.96 9.17
C SER A 381 -20.77 6.33 10.26
N GLU A 382 -22.03 5.91 10.13
CA GLU A 382 -23.06 6.13 11.14
C GLU A 382 -22.79 5.26 12.38
N ALA A 383 -22.40 3.99 12.18
CA ALA A 383 -21.96 3.12 13.26
C ALA A 383 -20.77 3.72 14.03
N ASN A 384 -19.78 4.28 13.31
CA ASN A 384 -18.64 4.97 13.91
C ASN A 384 -19.07 6.20 14.73
N TYR A 385 -20.03 6.98 14.23
CA TYR A 385 -20.60 8.11 14.97
C TYR A 385 -21.26 7.66 16.28
N TYR A 386 -22.06 6.58 16.25
CA TYR A 386 -22.66 6.02 17.45
C TYR A 386 -21.62 5.47 18.43
N TYR A 387 -20.55 4.84 17.94
CA TYR A 387 -19.43 4.41 18.78
C TYR A 387 -18.76 5.58 19.49
N GLU A 388 -18.48 6.68 18.81
CA GLU A 388 -17.87 7.86 19.44
C GLU A 388 -18.81 8.53 20.46
N ARG A 389 -20.11 8.56 20.18
CA ARG A 389 -21.10 9.01 21.17
C ARG A 389 -21.09 8.14 22.42
N ALA A 390 -21.00 6.82 22.26
CA ALA A 390 -20.91 5.91 23.40
C ALA A 390 -19.64 6.16 24.25
N ASN A 391 -18.49 6.47 23.63
CA ASN A 391 -17.28 6.87 24.34
C ASN A 391 -17.48 8.15 25.17
N ILE A 392 -18.18 9.15 24.63
CA ILE A 392 -18.49 10.39 25.35
C ILE A 392 -19.34 10.10 26.59
N TRP A 393 -20.40 9.30 26.46
CA TRP A 393 -21.27 8.95 27.58
C TRP A 393 -20.60 8.06 28.63
N ARG A 394 -19.75 7.14 28.19
CA ARG A 394 -18.86 6.36 29.06
C ARG A 394 -17.99 7.26 29.94
N ASN A 395 -17.38 8.29 29.34
CA ASN A 395 -16.54 9.24 30.09
C ASN A 395 -17.35 10.11 31.06
N ARG A 396 -18.64 10.32 30.79
CA ARG A 396 -19.59 11.00 31.69
C ARG A 396 -20.18 10.08 32.76
N GLY A 397 -19.91 8.78 32.71
CA GLY A 397 -20.47 7.78 33.63
C GLY A 397 -21.96 7.50 33.45
N ASN A 398 -22.58 7.94 32.34
CA ASN A 398 -23.98 7.64 32.04
C ASN A 398 -24.08 6.29 31.30
N ILE A 399 -24.42 5.26 32.06
CA ILE A 399 -24.43 3.86 31.63
C ILE A 399 -25.53 3.57 30.60
N ASP A 400 -26.72 4.15 30.75
CA ASP A 400 -27.84 3.81 29.88
C ASP A 400 -27.61 4.33 28.46
N ASP A 401 -27.12 5.56 28.33
CA ASP A 401 -26.75 6.15 27.04
C ASP A 401 -25.50 5.47 26.44
N GLU A 402 -24.50 5.11 27.25
CA GLU A 402 -23.34 4.32 26.82
C GLU A 402 -23.80 3.00 26.16
N LEU A 403 -24.63 2.22 26.87
CA LEU A 403 -25.12 0.93 26.38
C LEU A 403 -26.05 1.09 25.16
N TYR A 404 -26.86 2.15 25.11
CA TYR A 404 -27.71 2.45 23.95
C TYR A 404 -26.86 2.69 22.70
N HIS A 405 -25.90 3.61 22.77
CA HIS A 405 -25.12 4.01 21.61
C HIS A 405 -24.17 2.91 21.11
N TYR A 406 -23.54 2.13 21.99
CA TYR A 406 -22.75 0.97 21.54
C TYR A 406 -23.63 -0.12 20.89
N ARG A 407 -24.86 -0.36 21.39
CA ARG A 407 -25.80 -1.28 20.74
C ARG A 407 -26.17 -0.78 19.34
N LYS A 408 -26.47 0.52 19.21
CA LYS A 408 -26.76 1.12 17.90
C LYS A 408 -25.61 0.99 16.92
N ALA A 409 -24.37 1.20 17.37
CA ALA A 409 -23.18 0.98 16.54
C ALA A 409 -23.10 -0.47 16.01
N LEU A 410 -23.39 -1.47 16.86
CA LEU A 410 -23.39 -2.88 16.46
C LEU A 410 -24.61 -3.31 15.65
N GLU A 411 -25.75 -2.65 15.81
CA GLU A 411 -26.94 -2.86 14.97
C GLU A 411 -26.68 -2.40 13.53
N LEU A 412 -26.01 -1.25 13.37
CA LEU A 412 -25.64 -0.68 12.06
C LEU A 412 -24.48 -1.44 11.42
N ASN A 413 -23.40 -1.67 12.16
CA ASN A 413 -22.30 -2.50 11.72
C ASN A 413 -22.04 -3.64 12.71
N PRO A 414 -22.58 -4.84 12.43
CA PRO A 414 -22.32 -6.01 13.26
C PRO A 414 -20.84 -6.33 13.40
N ASN A 415 -19.98 -5.94 12.46
CA ASN A 415 -18.53 -6.14 12.50
C ASN A 415 -17.76 -4.92 13.06
N HIS A 416 -18.42 -4.01 13.79
CA HIS A 416 -17.73 -2.96 14.54
C HIS A 416 -17.10 -3.55 15.83
N PHE A 417 -15.88 -4.06 15.71
CA PHE A 417 -15.25 -4.82 16.78
C PHE A 417 -14.94 -3.98 18.03
N SER A 418 -14.53 -2.73 17.88
CA SER A 418 -14.34 -1.84 19.04
C SER A 418 -15.64 -1.64 19.83
N ALA A 419 -16.77 -1.38 19.16
CA ALA A 419 -18.08 -1.30 19.81
C ALA A 419 -18.45 -2.63 20.49
N LEU A 420 -18.14 -3.78 19.87
CA LEU A 420 -18.35 -5.12 20.45
C LEU A 420 -17.57 -5.27 21.76
N PHE A 421 -16.26 -4.96 21.75
CA PHE A 421 -15.42 -5.06 22.95
C PHE A 421 -15.90 -4.12 24.05
N ARG A 422 -16.24 -2.88 23.70
CA ARG A 422 -16.68 -1.88 24.68
C ARG A 422 -18.06 -2.19 25.26
N LEU A 423 -19.00 -2.66 24.45
CA LEU A 423 -20.31 -3.08 24.93
C LEU A 423 -20.20 -4.28 25.89
N ALA A 424 -19.36 -5.26 25.57
CA ALA A 424 -19.10 -6.40 26.43
C ALA A 424 -18.48 -5.96 27.78
N GLU A 425 -17.51 -5.05 27.74
CA GLU A 425 -16.88 -4.45 28.93
C GLU A 425 -17.93 -3.70 29.78
N ALA A 426 -18.77 -2.88 29.15
CA ALA A 426 -19.81 -2.11 29.82
C ALA A 426 -20.84 -3.04 30.50
N TYR A 427 -21.30 -4.09 29.83
CA TYR A 427 -22.20 -5.07 30.46
C TYR A 427 -21.54 -5.79 31.65
N ARG A 428 -20.26 -6.17 31.54
CA ARG A 428 -19.53 -6.84 32.62
C ARG A 428 -19.40 -5.93 33.85
N LYS A 429 -19.00 -4.67 33.65
CA LYS A 429 -18.88 -3.67 34.73
C LYS A 429 -20.21 -3.42 35.45
N ASN A 430 -21.31 -3.50 34.71
CA ASN A 430 -22.67 -3.36 35.24
C ASN A 430 -23.28 -4.68 35.74
N GLN A 431 -22.46 -5.73 35.94
CA GLN A 431 -22.87 -7.05 36.43
C GLN A 431 -23.96 -7.74 35.60
N LYS A 432 -24.18 -7.30 34.36
CA LYS A 432 -25.04 -7.93 33.35
C LYS A 432 -24.24 -9.04 32.66
N PHE A 433 -23.86 -10.05 33.45
CA PHE A 433 -22.87 -11.06 33.06
C PHE A 433 -23.35 -11.99 31.94
N LYS A 434 -24.66 -12.22 31.82
CA LYS A 434 -25.23 -13.03 30.75
C LYS A 434 -24.95 -12.38 29.39
N GLU A 435 -25.36 -11.14 29.22
CA GLU A 435 -25.17 -10.32 28.01
C GLU A 435 -23.68 -10.15 27.72
N ALA A 436 -22.88 -9.84 28.75
CA ALA A 436 -21.43 -9.74 28.62
C ALA A 436 -20.81 -11.03 28.09
N SER A 437 -21.18 -12.19 28.66
CA SER A 437 -20.62 -13.49 28.24
C SER A 437 -20.99 -13.85 26.79
N GLN A 438 -22.17 -13.44 26.31
CA GLN A 438 -22.58 -13.66 24.92
C GLN A 438 -21.74 -12.83 23.94
N LEU A 439 -21.53 -11.54 24.25
CA LEU A 439 -20.68 -10.68 23.41
C LEU A 439 -19.21 -11.09 23.48
N TYR A 440 -18.71 -11.41 24.68
CA TYR A 440 -17.34 -11.88 24.84
C TYR A 440 -17.09 -13.23 24.14
N ALA A 441 -18.09 -14.10 24.00
CA ALA A 441 -17.96 -15.33 23.21
C ALA A 441 -17.59 -15.05 21.75
N ARG A 442 -18.12 -13.97 21.17
CA ARG A 442 -17.76 -13.51 19.83
C ARG A 442 -16.44 -12.74 19.83
N ALA A 443 -16.26 -11.82 20.78
CA ALA A 443 -15.06 -11.02 20.95
C ALA A 443 -13.79 -11.87 21.10
N TYR A 444 -13.90 -13.01 21.80
CA TYR A 444 -12.83 -13.98 21.99
C TYR A 444 -12.36 -14.62 20.69
N LYS A 445 -13.24 -14.83 19.72
CA LYS A 445 -12.85 -15.37 18.40
C LYS A 445 -12.02 -14.37 17.59
N ILE A 446 -12.28 -13.07 17.77
CA ILE A 446 -11.61 -11.98 17.03
C ILE A 446 -10.22 -11.69 17.64
N ASN A 447 -10.16 -11.56 18.96
CA ASN A 447 -8.92 -11.31 19.68
C ASN A 447 -8.91 -12.07 21.02
N PRO A 448 -8.48 -13.35 21.01
CA PRO A 448 -8.42 -14.17 22.21
C PRO A 448 -7.54 -13.56 23.30
N GLN A 449 -6.36 -13.05 22.93
CA GLN A 449 -5.39 -12.50 23.88
C GLN A 449 -5.95 -11.31 24.66
N ARG A 450 -6.67 -10.42 23.99
CA ARG A 450 -7.27 -9.23 24.60
C ARG A 450 -8.46 -9.56 25.51
N THR A 451 -9.21 -10.61 25.24
CA THR A 451 -10.54 -10.82 25.82
C THR A 451 -10.68 -12.06 26.70
N ALA A 452 -9.72 -12.99 26.69
CA ALA A 452 -9.79 -14.25 27.44
C ALA A 452 -10.15 -14.04 28.92
N LYS A 453 -9.44 -13.11 29.59
CA LYS A 453 -9.65 -12.82 31.01
C LYS A 453 -11.06 -12.29 31.29
N ASP A 454 -11.48 -11.24 30.60
CA ASP A 454 -12.82 -10.65 30.80
C ASP A 454 -13.94 -11.61 30.40
N TYR A 455 -13.70 -12.50 29.43
CA TYR A 455 -14.65 -13.54 29.04
C TYR A 455 -14.82 -14.57 30.15
N ILE A 456 -13.72 -15.08 30.72
CA ILE A 456 -13.74 -15.99 31.87
C ILE A 456 -14.45 -15.35 33.06
N GLU A 457 -14.15 -14.10 33.39
CA GLU A 457 -14.84 -13.36 34.46
C GLU A 457 -16.34 -13.25 34.21
N SER A 458 -16.74 -12.95 32.97
CA SER A 458 -18.14 -12.86 32.59
C SER A 458 -18.85 -14.22 32.66
N LEU A 459 -18.18 -15.32 32.27
CA LEU A 459 -18.71 -16.68 32.39
C LEU A 459 -18.89 -17.09 33.86
N PHE A 460 -17.96 -16.76 34.75
CA PHE A 460 -18.12 -16.99 36.18
C PHE A 460 -19.32 -16.23 36.74
N GLY A 461 -19.42 -14.92 36.46
CA GLY A 461 -20.56 -14.12 36.91
C GLY A 461 -21.90 -14.63 36.36
N HIS A 462 -21.92 -15.07 35.10
CA HIS A 462 -23.11 -15.65 34.47
C HIS A 462 -23.53 -16.97 35.14
N GLY A 463 -22.59 -17.90 35.32
CA GLY A 463 -22.83 -19.18 35.99
C GLY A 463 -23.28 -19.01 37.44
N ASP A 464 -22.62 -18.13 38.20
CA ASP A 464 -22.92 -17.89 39.61
C ASP A 464 -24.30 -17.24 39.81
N HIS A 465 -24.67 -16.26 38.98
CA HIS A 465 -26.00 -15.64 39.02
C HIS A 465 -27.11 -16.66 38.73
N TYR A 466 -26.94 -17.48 37.69
CA TYR A 466 -27.91 -18.53 37.35
C TYR A 466 -28.03 -19.60 38.43
N PHE A 467 -26.90 -19.98 39.04
CA PHE A 467 -26.85 -20.96 40.12
C PHE A 467 -27.57 -20.48 41.39
N GLN A 468 -27.46 -19.20 41.73
CA GLN A 468 -28.09 -18.61 42.93
C GLN A 468 -29.61 -18.44 42.76
N ASN A 469 -30.08 -18.03 41.59
CA ASN A 469 -31.48 -17.69 41.35
C ASN A 469 -32.40 -18.87 40.99
N ASN A 470 -31.88 -20.00 40.50
CA ASN A 470 -32.69 -21.11 39.96
C ASN A 470 -32.52 -22.44 40.72
N ARG A 471 -32.58 -22.42 42.06
CA ARG A 471 -32.23 -23.54 42.96
C ARG A 471 -32.89 -24.93 42.70
N LEU A 472 -33.80 -25.14 41.74
CA LEU A 472 -34.72 -26.30 41.74
C LEU A 472 -35.07 -26.95 40.38
N LEU A 473 -34.36 -26.68 39.27
CA LEU A 473 -34.66 -27.33 37.97
C LEU A 473 -33.41 -28.02 37.37
N GLU A 474 -33.44 -29.35 37.20
CA GLU A 474 -32.35 -30.16 36.62
C GLU A 474 -31.83 -29.61 35.28
N ARG A 475 -32.74 -29.10 34.43
CA ARG A 475 -32.40 -28.50 33.12
C ARG A 475 -31.47 -27.28 33.25
N ASN A 476 -31.48 -26.57 34.38
CA ASN A 476 -30.62 -25.42 34.62
C ASN A 476 -29.22 -25.81 35.12
N LEU A 477 -29.06 -26.97 35.77
CA LEU A 477 -27.76 -27.47 36.21
C LEU A 477 -26.86 -27.84 35.03
N ILE A 478 -27.43 -28.48 34.00
CA ILE A 478 -26.74 -28.81 32.75
C ILE A 478 -26.25 -27.53 32.05
N LEU A 479 -27.08 -26.48 31.99
CA LEU A 479 -26.70 -25.20 31.38
C LEU A 479 -25.55 -24.53 32.14
N VAL A 480 -25.63 -24.49 33.47
CA VAL A 480 -24.59 -23.90 34.34
C VAL A 480 -23.29 -24.71 34.25
N GLN A 481 -23.38 -26.04 34.20
CA GLN A 481 -22.21 -26.90 33.98
C GLN A 481 -21.52 -26.56 32.65
N LYS A 482 -22.28 -26.42 31.56
CA LYS A 482 -21.72 -26.03 30.25
C LYS A 482 -21.01 -24.68 30.28
N ILE A 483 -21.52 -23.72 31.06
CA ILE A 483 -20.87 -22.40 31.23
C ILE A 483 -19.49 -22.56 31.87
N TYR A 484 -19.36 -23.37 32.94
CA TYR A 484 -18.07 -23.61 33.58
C TYR A 484 -17.14 -24.52 32.75
N GLU A 485 -17.69 -25.46 31.98
CA GLU A 485 -16.92 -26.27 31.03
C GLU A 485 -16.28 -25.38 29.95
N ARG A 486 -17.01 -24.36 29.46
CA ARG A 486 -16.47 -23.37 28.53
C ARG A 486 -15.29 -22.59 29.10
N ILE A 487 -15.24 -22.35 30.42
CA ILE A 487 -14.08 -21.75 31.08
C ILE A 487 -12.88 -22.69 31.00
N LEU A 488 -13.09 -24.00 31.18
CA LEU A 488 -12.03 -25.00 31.07
C LEU A 488 -11.54 -25.19 29.64
N GLU A 489 -12.37 -24.93 28.63
CA GLU A 489 -11.91 -24.90 27.23
C GLU A 489 -10.95 -23.73 26.97
N ILE A 490 -11.14 -22.59 27.63
CA ILE A 490 -10.28 -21.40 27.50
C ILE A 490 -9.04 -21.51 28.40
N GLU A 491 -9.24 -21.99 29.64
CA GLU A 491 -8.22 -22.15 30.67
C GLU A 491 -8.35 -23.54 31.33
N PRO A 492 -7.73 -24.59 30.75
CA PRO A 492 -7.90 -25.98 31.20
C PRO A 492 -7.53 -26.28 32.65
N LYS A 493 -6.67 -25.44 33.25
CA LYS A 493 -6.20 -25.59 34.63
C LYS A 493 -6.94 -24.69 35.64
N ASN A 494 -8.07 -24.09 35.25
CA ASN A 494 -8.81 -23.21 36.14
C ASN A 494 -9.42 -23.99 37.33
N THR A 495 -8.79 -23.89 38.50
CA THR A 495 -9.18 -24.64 39.71
C THR A 495 -10.57 -24.25 40.21
N LYS A 496 -10.95 -22.98 40.09
CA LYS A 496 -12.27 -22.47 40.50
C LYS A 496 -13.39 -23.11 39.67
N ALA A 497 -13.22 -23.22 38.35
CA ALA A 497 -14.21 -23.84 37.48
C ALA A 497 -14.35 -25.35 37.76
N LEU A 498 -13.23 -26.05 38.00
CA LEU A 498 -13.24 -27.47 38.40
C LEU A 498 -13.99 -27.71 39.72
N GLU A 499 -13.79 -26.85 40.71
CA GLU A 499 -14.51 -26.92 41.99
C GLU A 499 -16.02 -26.70 41.80
N LYS A 500 -16.41 -25.71 40.98
CA LYS A 500 -17.82 -25.43 40.66
C LYS A 500 -18.49 -26.61 39.97
N ILE A 501 -17.84 -27.23 38.99
CA ILE A 501 -18.36 -28.44 38.31
C ILE A 501 -18.46 -29.63 39.28
N ARG A 502 -17.45 -29.85 40.13
CA ARG A 502 -17.48 -30.91 41.15
C ARG A 502 -18.66 -30.74 42.11
N HIS A 503 -18.91 -29.51 42.55
CA HIS A 503 -20.04 -29.19 43.41
C HIS A 503 -21.40 -29.41 42.72
N LEU A 504 -21.51 -29.12 41.42
CA LEU A 504 -22.72 -29.40 40.63
C LEU A 504 -22.97 -30.91 40.50
N ARG A 505 -21.94 -31.70 40.16
CA ARG A 505 -22.04 -33.16 40.02
C ARG A 505 -22.36 -33.85 41.35
N ALA A 506 -21.89 -33.31 42.48
CA ALA A 506 -22.23 -33.80 43.81
C ALA A 506 -23.70 -33.55 44.21
N LYS A 507 -24.40 -32.62 43.54
CA LYS A 507 -25.84 -32.38 43.73
C LYS A 507 -26.73 -33.27 42.85
N GLU A 508 -26.22 -33.80 41.74
CA GLU A 508 -26.92 -34.75 40.88
C GLU A 508 -26.88 -36.21 41.40
N ASN A 509 -25.97 -36.52 42.33
CA ASN A 509 -25.88 -37.85 42.95
C ASN A 509 -25.43 -37.75 44.43
N PRO A 510 -26.34 -37.96 45.41
CA PRO A 510 -25.99 -37.84 46.81
C PRO A 510 -25.38 -39.16 47.32
N ILE A 511 -24.08 -39.35 47.16
CA ILE A 511 -23.33 -40.33 47.96
C ILE A 511 -22.09 -39.66 48.56
N SER A 512 -22.07 -39.68 49.89
CA SER A 512 -21.10 -39.10 50.82
C SER A 512 -19.80 -39.90 50.95
N ILE A 513 -18.64 -39.23 50.96
CA ILE A 513 -17.40 -39.68 51.65
C ILE A 513 -16.63 -38.42 52.18
N PRO A 514 -16.04 -38.44 53.39
CA PRO A 514 -15.66 -37.23 54.13
C PRO A 514 -14.23 -36.70 53.87
N VAL A 515 -14.08 -35.42 54.20
CA VAL A 515 -12.86 -34.59 54.17
C VAL A 515 -11.97 -34.88 55.38
N SER A 516 -10.65 -35.03 55.15
CA SER A 516 -9.63 -35.05 56.21
C SER A 516 -8.92 -33.69 56.32
N HIS A 517 -8.71 -33.25 57.56
CA HIS A 517 -8.06 -32.01 57.97
C HIS A 517 -6.54 -32.18 58.17
N GLY A 518 -5.78 -31.13 57.84
CA GLY A 518 -4.47 -30.81 58.45
C GLY A 518 -3.49 -30.20 57.43
N LYS A 519 -2.66 -29.20 57.73
CA LYS A 519 -2.38 -28.41 58.93
C LYS A 519 -1.54 -27.20 58.51
N LYS A 520 -1.85 -26.04 59.11
CA LYS A 520 -1.01 -24.88 59.50
C LYS A 520 0.06 -24.30 58.54
N LEU A 521 -0.17 -23.01 58.25
CA LEU A 521 0.78 -21.96 57.87
C LEU A 521 1.88 -21.74 58.93
N LYS A 522 3.08 -21.35 58.47
CA LYS A 522 4.11 -20.68 59.28
C LYS A 522 4.59 -19.39 58.59
N GLN A 523 4.60 -18.32 59.38
CA GLN A 523 5.13 -16.98 59.09
C GLN A 523 6.67 -16.96 59.12
N ILE A 524 7.28 -16.02 58.39
CA ILE A 524 8.66 -15.55 58.58
C ILE A 524 8.64 -14.01 58.60
N PRO A 525 9.32 -13.33 59.54
CA PRO A 525 9.11 -11.92 59.82
C PRO A 525 10.07 -10.98 59.08
N ILE A 526 9.59 -9.77 58.85
CA ILE A 526 10.32 -8.56 58.43
C ILE A 526 11.10 -8.00 59.62
N ARG A 527 12.36 -7.57 59.42
CA ARG A 527 13.03 -6.66 60.34
C ARG A 527 13.55 -5.41 59.63
N LEU A 528 13.33 -4.32 60.37
CA LEU A 528 13.43 -2.91 60.08
C LEU A 528 14.87 -2.40 59.93
N VAL A 529 14.98 -1.39 59.07
CA VAL A 529 15.88 -0.23 59.07
C VAL A 529 16.03 0.40 60.46
N ILE A 530 17.21 0.93 60.80
CA ILE A 530 17.43 2.10 61.69
C ILE A 530 18.86 2.67 61.52
N LEU A 531 18.91 3.98 61.19
CA LEU A 531 19.83 5.08 61.60
C LEU A 531 21.36 4.94 61.39
N THR A 532 22.20 5.96 61.14
CA THR A 532 22.18 7.45 61.09
C THR A 532 23.55 7.89 60.53
N ALA A 533 23.64 8.84 59.60
CA ALA A 533 23.88 10.28 59.75
C ALA A 533 25.32 10.75 60.12
N ALA A 534 25.72 11.80 59.38
CA ALA A 534 26.71 12.85 59.66
C ALA A 534 28.20 12.57 59.37
N LEU A 535 28.78 13.32 58.42
CA LEU A 535 29.67 14.46 58.70
C LEU A 535 30.14 15.16 57.42
N ALA A 536 30.46 16.44 57.56
CA ALA A 536 30.56 17.46 56.53
C ALA A 536 32.00 18.03 56.43
N VAL A 537 32.43 18.38 55.18
CA VAL A 537 33.17 19.63 54.79
C VAL A 537 34.69 19.71 55.16
N PRO A 538 35.59 20.48 54.46
CA PRO A 538 35.91 20.71 53.02
C PRO A 538 37.46 20.81 52.78
N ILE A 539 37.92 21.54 51.71
CA ILE A 539 39.25 22.18 51.42
C ILE A 539 39.84 21.68 50.05
N LEU A 540 40.19 22.47 49.01
CA LEU A 540 41.17 23.59 48.91
C LEU A 540 41.03 24.41 47.59
N ILE A 541 41.52 25.66 47.64
CA ILE A 541 41.60 26.73 46.62
C ILE A 541 43.03 26.80 46.00
N GLY A 542 43.17 27.32 44.76
CA GLY A 542 44.44 27.90 44.22
C GLY A 542 44.45 28.08 42.69
N ILE A 543 44.01 29.21 42.11
CA ILE A 543 44.74 30.47 41.75
C ILE A 543 45.66 30.38 40.50
N GLY A 544 45.39 31.29 39.55
CA GLY A 544 46.28 31.75 38.46
C GLY A 544 45.52 32.61 37.43
N ILE A 545 45.02 33.80 37.78
CA ILE A 545 45.57 35.14 37.46
C ILE A 545 45.89 35.36 35.95
N PHE A 546 45.08 36.17 35.24
CA PHE A 546 45.49 37.49 34.71
C PHE A 546 44.30 38.32 34.23
N LEU A 547 44.29 39.61 34.58
CA LEU A 547 43.23 40.61 34.36
C LEU A 547 43.38 41.35 33.02
N GLY A 548 42.23 41.57 32.35
CA GLY A 548 41.79 42.83 31.73
C GLY A 548 42.55 43.44 30.54
N PHE A 549 41.86 43.66 29.40
CA PHE A 549 41.53 45.01 28.86
C PHE A 549 40.84 44.93 27.48
N LYS A 550 39.77 45.72 27.34
CA LYS A 550 39.23 46.38 26.12
C LYS A 550 39.15 45.57 24.81
N LEU A 551 37.92 45.14 24.47
CA LEU A 551 37.54 44.88 23.07
C LEU A 551 37.36 46.21 22.33
N LYS A 552 38.18 46.43 21.29
CA LYS A 552 37.92 47.40 20.21
C LYS A 552 36.74 46.89 19.37
N PRO A 553 35.91 47.78 18.78
CA PRO A 553 34.87 47.34 17.87
C PRO A 553 35.52 46.84 16.57
N VAL A 554 35.14 45.65 16.14
CA VAL A 554 35.48 45.08 14.82
C VAL A 554 34.28 45.36 13.89
N PRO A 555 34.50 45.70 12.61
CA PRO A 555 33.52 46.39 11.78
C PRO A 555 32.29 45.54 11.45
N ASP A 556 31.15 46.22 11.28
CA ASP A 556 29.91 45.68 10.73
C ASP A 556 30.14 44.99 9.37
N SER A 557 30.28 43.66 9.40
CA SER A 557 30.10 42.82 8.21
C SER A 557 29.58 41.41 8.54
N GLN A 558 28.94 41.21 9.70
CA GLN A 558 28.44 39.89 10.13
C GLN A 558 26.93 39.65 9.89
N LEU A 559 26.18 40.63 9.37
CA LEU A 559 24.73 40.47 9.21
C LEU A 559 24.32 39.39 8.17
N ASP A 560 25.19 39.01 7.25
CA ASP A 560 24.84 38.02 6.21
C ASP A 560 24.90 36.56 6.66
N LYS A 561 25.35 36.26 7.88
CA LYS A 561 25.60 34.87 8.33
C LYS A 561 24.50 34.25 9.18
N ILE A 562 23.56 35.00 9.72
CA ILE A 562 22.57 34.50 10.69
C ILE A 562 21.16 34.75 10.16
N LEU A 563 20.22 33.82 10.39
CA LEU A 563 18.81 34.03 10.09
C LEU A 563 18.22 35.12 10.98
N SER A 564 17.40 36.01 10.42
CA SER A 564 16.59 36.95 11.20
C SER A 564 15.54 36.20 12.03
N ASP A 565 14.98 36.84 13.07
CA ASP A 565 13.95 36.19 13.89
C ASP A 565 12.67 35.88 13.10
N GLU A 566 12.33 36.70 12.10
CA GLU A 566 11.25 36.42 11.15
C GLU A 566 11.57 35.20 10.27
N GLU A 567 12.79 35.11 9.74
CA GLU A 567 13.21 33.95 8.95
C GLU A 567 13.21 32.67 9.79
N LYS A 568 13.56 32.74 11.07
CA LYS A 568 13.49 31.60 11.98
C LYS A 568 12.04 31.15 12.18
N GLN A 569 11.13 32.08 12.43
CA GLN A 569 9.70 31.77 12.60
C GLN A 569 9.09 31.16 11.35
N GLN A 570 9.52 31.56 10.15
CA GLN A 570 9.02 30.98 8.91
C GLN A 570 9.62 29.61 8.60
N ARG A 571 10.87 29.36 9.03
CA ARG A 571 11.63 28.18 8.62
C ARG A 571 11.63 27.05 9.63
N PHE A 572 11.37 27.32 10.89
CA PHE A 572 11.39 26.30 11.95
C PHE A 572 9.99 26.15 12.53
N SER A 573 9.58 24.91 12.77
CA SER A 573 8.38 24.64 13.56
C SER A 573 8.51 23.34 14.33
N ARG A 574 8.06 23.38 15.59
CA ARG A 574 7.76 22.20 16.42
C ARG A 574 6.25 22.04 16.62
N GLY A 575 5.46 22.94 16.05
CA GLY A 575 4.02 23.06 16.27
C GLY A 575 3.58 24.49 16.55
N GLU A 576 4.47 25.47 16.62
CA GLU A 576 4.15 26.89 16.83
C GLU A 576 3.59 27.57 15.56
N ASN A 577 3.93 27.04 14.39
CA ASN A 577 3.52 27.56 13.09
C ASN A 577 3.47 26.42 12.04
N THR A 578 2.91 26.69 10.88
CA THR A 578 3.07 25.81 9.72
C THR A 578 4.30 26.21 8.91
N VAL A 579 4.95 25.23 8.29
CA VAL A 579 6.06 25.44 7.34
C VAL A 579 5.61 25.42 5.89
N PHE A 580 4.33 25.16 5.62
CA PHE A 580 3.75 25.13 4.28
C PHE A 580 2.81 26.32 4.09
N ASP A 581 2.90 26.93 2.91
CA ASP A 581 1.95 27.94 2.44
C ASP A 581 0.96 27.28 1.46
N ASP A 582 0.01 26.50 2.01
CA ASP A 582 -0.99 25.76 1.23
C ASP A 582 -2.38 26.35 1.51
N THR A 583 -2.76 27.37 0.74
CA THR A 583 -4.01 28.13 0.89
C THR A 583 -5.22 27.48 0.21
N ASN A 584 -5.06 26.28 -0.35
CA ASN A 584 -6.14 25.61 -1.09
C ASN A 584 -7.29 25.12 -0.20
N ASN A 585 -7.09 25.05 1.12
CA ASN A 585 -8.12 24.69 2.10
C ASN A 585 -8.07 25.62 3.32
N GLU A 586 -8.75 26.76 3.18
CA GLU A 586 -8.79 27.83 4.19
C GLU A 586 -9.31 27.35 5.55
N ILE A 587 -10.29 26.42 5.56
CA ILE A 587 -10.85 25.86 6.81
C ILE A 587 -9.80 25.01 7.55
N TYR A 588 -9.12 24.12 6.83
CA TYR A 588 -8.03 23.33 7.41
C TYR A 588 -6.93 24.23 7.96
N TYR A 589 -6.51 25.21 7.17
CA TYR A 589 -5.42 26.11 7.53
C TYR A 589 -5.75 26.94 8.77
N ASN A 590 -6.96 27.50 8.86
CA ASN A 590 -7.40 28.26 10.04
C ASN A 590 -7.46 27.38 11.30
N ASN A 591 -7.94 26.13 11.18
CA ASN A 591 -7.97 25.20 12.31
C ASN A 591 -6.55 24.79 12.75
N LEU A 592 -5.64 24.59 11.80
CA LEU A 592 -4.24 24.33 12.08
C LEU A 592 -3.64 25.50 12.87
N LEU A 593 -3.77 26.74 12.38
CA LEU A 593 -3.27 27.93 13.05
C LEU A 593 -3.81 28.09 14.48
N GLU A 594 -5.08 27.76 14.72
CA GLU A 594 -5.65 27.76 16.09
C GLU A 594 -4.94 26.75 17.01
N CYS A 595 -4.68 25.53 16.52
CA CYS A 595 -3.93 24.52 17.28
C CYS A 595 -2.48 24.96 17.52
N ASN A 596 -1.84 25.56 16.51
CA ASN A 596 -0.49 26.09 16.59
C ASN A 596 -0.37 27.21 17.63
N GLN A 597 -1.36 28.10 17.71
CA GLN A 597 -1.41 29.15 18.73
C GLN A 597 -1.47 28.58 20.15
N LYS A 598 -2.24 27.51 20.37
CA LYS A 598 -2.29 26.80 21.67
C LYS A 598 -0.93 26.19 22.02
N PHE A 599 -0.25 25.63 21.04
CA PHE A 599 1.11 25.10 21.22
C PHE A 599 2.10 26.21 21.59
N GLN A 600 2.06 27.35 20.88
CA GLN A 600 2.91 28.52 21.12
C GLN A 600 2.71 29.12 22.53
N GLN A 601 1.49 29.05 23.06
CA GLN A 601 1.16 29.46 24.43
C GLN A 601 1.60 28.45 25.50
N ASN A 602 2.34 27.40 25.13
CA ASN A 602 2.73 26.27 25.98
C ASN A 602 1.55 25.51 26.59
N ASN A 603 0.35 25.64 26.02
CA ASN A 603 -0.84 24.94 26.46
C ASN A 603 -0.91 23.55 25.80
N TYR A 604 0.10 22.72 26.08
CA TYR A 604 0.32 21.47 25.35
C TYR A 604 -0.85 20.50 25.45
N SER A 605 -1.60 20.47 26.57
CA SER A 605 -2.77 19.60 26.66
C SER A 605 -3.88 20.00 25.70
N GLN A 606 -4.19 21.30 25.59
CA GLN A 606 -5.20 21.76 24.63
C GLN A 606 -4.70 21.68 23.18
N ALA A 607 -3.40 21.88 22.96
CA ALA A 607 -2.78 21.68 21.65
C ALA A 607 -2.88 20.22 21.21
N THR A 608 -2.63 19.25 22.10
CA THR A 608 -2.79 17.81 21.85
C THR A 608 -4.22 17.49 21.40
N ASP A 609 -5.22 17.93 22.16
CA ASP A 609 -6.62 17.65 21.85
C ASP A 609 -7.02 18.29 20.49
N CYS A 610 -6.52 19.50 20.22
CA CYS A 610 -6.77 20.22 18.97
C CYS A 610 -6.17 19.52 17.75
N PHE A 611 -4.88 19.17 17.79
CA PHE A 611 -4.23 18.45 16.69
C PHE A 611 -4.85 17.05 16.49
N GLN A 612 -5.28 16.37 17.56
CA GLN A 612 -5.97 15.09 17.47
C GLN A 612 -7.27 15.20 16.64
N GLN A 613 -8.06 16.25 16.85
CA GLN A 613 -9.27 16.50 16.06
C GLN A 613 -8.93 16.79 14.59
N LEU A 614 -7.87 17.56 14.35
CA LEU A 614 -7.45 17.93 13.00
C LEU A 614 -6.98 16.72 12.17
N ILE A 615 -6.31 15.75 12.81
CA ILE A 615 -5.88 14.48 12.20
C ILE A 615 -7.09 13.64 11.76
N ILE A 616 -8.14 13.56 12.58
CA ILE A 616 -9.34 12.78 12.24
C ILE A 616 -9.97 13.29 10.94
N ALA A 617 -10.03 14.61 10.77
CA ALA A 617 -10.58 15.26 9.59
C ALA A 617 -9.63 15.22 8.37
N ASN A 618 -8.30 15.18 8.58
CA ASN A 618 -7.30 15.33 7.52
C ASN A 618 -6.15 14.32 7.67
N ARG A 619 -6.46 13.03 7.63
CA ARG A 619 -5.52 11.93 7.96
C ARG A 619 -4.23 11.89 7.14
N ASN A 620 -4.23 12.48 5.94
CA ASN A 620 -3.07 12.46 5.04
C ASN A 620 -2.14 13.68 5.21
N GLU A 621 -2.49 14.65 6.05
CA GLU A 621 -1.63 15.80 6.33
C GLU A 621 -0.60 15.46 7.42
N PRO A 622 0.71 15.64 7.17
CA PRO A 622 1.75 15.19 8.08
C PRO A 622 2.00 16.13 9.27
N GLU A 623 1.86 17.45 9.08
CA GLU A 623 2.09 18.45 10.13
C GLU A 623 1.23 18.22 11.38
N PRO A 624 -0.11 18.02 11.27
CA PRO A 624 -0.95 17.78 12.44
C PRO A 624 -0.50 16.57 13.27
N LEU A 625 -0.08 15.48 12.63
CA LEU A 625 0.37 14.28 13.34
C LEU A 625 1.72 14.47 14.03
N ILE A 626 2.65 15.19 13.39
CA ILE A 626 3.92 15.56 14.01
C ILE A 626 3.69 16.49 15.20
N TYR A 627 2.87 17.53 15.03
CA TYR A 627 2.60 18.52 16.08
C TYR A 627 1.78 17.92 17.23
N TYR A 628 0.88 16.98 16.96
CA TYR A 628 0.24 16.15 17.98
C TYR A 628 1.29 15.40 18.82
N ASN A 629 2.21 14.69 18.17
CA ASN A 629 3.26 13.93 18.86
C ASN A 629 4.23 14.84 19.63
N ASN A 630 4.58 15.99 19.07
CA ASN A 630 5.40 16.99 19.76
C ASN A 630 4.69 17.56 20.99
N SER A 631 3.38 17.81 20.90
CA SER A 631 2.59 18.33 22.03
C SER A 631 2.51 17.30 23.16
N LEU A 632 2.38 16.01 22.83
CA LEU A 632 2.49 14.92 23.80
C LEU A 632 3.88 14.88 24.43
N ALA A 633 4.95 14.92 23.62
CA ALA A 633 6.32 14.89 24.11
C ALA A 633 6.62 16.05 25.09
N ARG A 634 6.10 17.25 24.79
CA ARG A 634 6.19 18.42 25.66
C ARG A 634 5.32 18.34 26.91
N LYS A 635 4.14 17.75 26.81
CA LYS A 635 3.24 17.48 27.95
C LYS A 635 3.88 16.52 28.97
N TYR A 636 4.60 15.49 28.51
CA TYR A 636 5.29 14.54 29.38
C TYR A 636 6.67 15.03 29.87
N GLY A 637 7.28 15.99 29.17
CA GLY A 637 8.54 16.62 29.55
C GLY A 637 9.80 15.87 29.09
N ASN A 638 10.91 16.60 28.97
CA ASN A 638 12.24 16.10 28.57
C ASN A 638 12.32 15.27 27.25
N PRO A 639 11.84 15.81 26.12
CA PRO A 639 11.80 15.08 24.85
C PRO A 639 13.20 14.75 24.29
N ILE A 640 13.27 13.72 23.45
CA ILE A 640 14.37 13.45 22.53
C ILE A 640 14.11 14.29 21.28
N ILE A 641 15.02 15.19 20.89
CA ILE A 641 14.76 16.13 19.80
C ILE A 641 15.61 15.75 18.57
N ILE A 642 14.95 15.61 17.41
CA ILE A 642 15.59 15.41 16.10
C ILE A 642 15.10 16.51 15.16
N ALA A 643 16.01 17.10 14.38
CA ALA A 643 15.65 18.04 13.33
C ALA A 643 15.43 17.31 12.01
N VAL A 644 14.38 17.68 11.27
CA VAL A 644 14.07 17.15 9.94
C VAL A 644 14.09 18.32 8.97
N VAL A 645 15.06 18.32 8.06
CA VAL A 645 15.31 19.42 7.13
C VAL A 645 14.78 19.08 5.74
N ILE A 646 13.83 19.88 5.27
CA ILE A 646 13.09 19.68 4.02
C ILE A 646 13.03 20.97 3.19
N PRO A 647 12.79 20.89 1.87
CA PRO A 647 12.64 22.06 1.01
C PRO A 647 11.16 22.44 0.85
N ALA A 648 10.53 22.87 1.95
CA ALA A 648 9.07 23.01 2.05
C ALA A 648 8.46 23.97 1.02
N ASP A 649 9.21 24.98 0.58
CA ASP A 649 8.79 26.01 -0.39
C ASP A 649 9.16 25.70 -1.85
N GLN A 650 10.11 24.79 -2.10
CA GLN A 650 10.52 24.40 -3.46
C GLN A 650 9.79 23.15 -3.97
N ASP A 651 9.53 22.20 -3.08
CA ASP A 651 8.89 20.92 -3.43
C ASP A 651 7.99 20.46 -2.28
N ILE A 652 6.79 21.06 -2.22
CA ILE A 652 5.77 20.80 -1.19
C ILE A 652 5.41 19.31 -1.17
N ASN A 653 5.18 18.70 -2.34
CA ASN A 653 4.75 17.30 -2.42
C ASN A 653 5.81 16.34 -1.86
N ARG A 654 7.06 16.46 -2.31
CA ARG A 654 8.16 15.63 -1.78
C ARG A 654 8.36 15.87 -0.29
N SER A 655 8.28 17.13 0.15
CA SER A 655 8.40 17.49 1.56
C SER A 655 7.30 16.85 2.40
N LYS A 656 6.04 16.88 1.92
CA LYS A 656 4.92 16.19 2.58
C LYS A 656 5.15 14.68 2.62
N GLU A 657 5.66 14.04 1.56
CA GLU A 657 5.96 12.59 1.60
C GLU A 657 7.04 12.23 2.64
N VAL A 658 8.14 12.99 2.68
CA VAL A 658 9.20 12.81 3.70
C VAL A 658 8.59 12.97 5.10
N LEU A 659 7.80 14.01 5.31
CA LEU A 659 7.17 14.27 6.60
C LEU A 659 6.11 13.22 6.97
N ARG A 660 5.41 12.59 6.01
CA ARG A 660 4.49 11.47 6.31
C ARG A 660 5.24 10.28 6.87
N GLY A 661 6.37 9.91 6.27
CA GLY A 661 7.24 8.86 6.80
C GLY A 661 7.76 9.17 8.20
N VAL A 662 8.19 10.42 8.42
CA VAL A 662 8.62 10.91 9.75
C VAL A 662 7.47 10.87 10.75
N ALA A 663 6.29 11.36 10.38
CA ALA A 663 5.10 11.40 11.24
C ALA A 663 4.69 10.00 11.67
N GLN A 664 4.69 9.04 10.74
CA GLN A 664 4.41 7.64 11.02
C GLN A 664 5.43 7.05 12.00
N ALA A 665 6.72 7.19 11.71
CA ALA A 665 7.78 6.63 12.56
C ALA A 665 7.80 7.27 13.96
N GLN A 666 7.56 8.58 14.05
CA GLN A 666 7.42 9.28 15.33
C GLN A 666 6.22 8.76 16.11
N ASN A 667 5.06 8.62 15.46
CA ASN A 667 3.84 8.15 16.11
C ASN A 667 4.00 6.72 16.63
N GLU A 668 4.53 5.80 15.82
CA GLU A 668 4.80 4.42 16.22
C GLU A 668 5.77 4.34 17.41
N SER A 669 6.87 5.12 17.36
CA SER A 669 7.86 5.18 18.44
C SER A 669 7.23 5.70 19.73
N ASN A 670 6.53 6.83 19.67
CA ASN A 670 5.92 7.47 20.83
C ASN A 670 4.77 6.63 21.42
N GLU A 671 3.93 6.01 20.58
CA GLU A 671 2.88 5.11 21.05
C GLU A 671 3.46 3.86 21.73
N ASN A 672 4.50 3.26 21.17
CA ASN A 672 5.14 2.08 21.76
C ASN A 672 5.75 2.42 23.12
N GLN A 673 6.37 3.60 23.25
CA GLN A 673 6.88 4.08 24.54
C GLN A 673 5.75 4.39 25.53
N ALA A 674 4.64 4.96 25.07
CA ALA A 674 3.48 5.26 25.92
C ALA A 674 2.72 4.00 26.39
N LYS A 675 2.67 2.94 25.56
CA LYS A 675 1.99 1.66 25.88
C LYS A 675 2.72 0.82 26.95
N ASN A 676 4.01 1.04 27.15
CA ASN A 676 4.83 0.27 28.11
C ASN A 676 4.62 0.66 29.59
N ASN A 677 3.69 1.56 29.92
CA ASN A 677 3.07 1.76 31.24
C ASN A 677 3.98 1.84 32.48
N ASP A 678 5.25 2.23 32.35
CA ASP A 678 6.10 2.60 33.49
C ASP A 678 6.52 4.07 33.36
N PHE A 679 5.58 4.98 33.62
CA PHE A 679 5.88 6.43 33.73
C PHE A 679 6.72 6.77 34.99
N SER A 680 7.16 5.75 35.74
CA SER A 680 8.03 5.88 36.90
C SER A 680 9.53 5.96 36.54
N SER A 681 9.91 5.74 35.27
CA SER A 681 11.31 5.58 34.87
C SER A 681 11.69 6.35 33.59
N GLY A 682 11.61 7.69 33.60
CA GLY A 682 12.41 8.51 32.68
C GLY A 682 12.16 8.33 31.18
N THR A 683 10.98 7.86 30.76
CA THR A 683 10.56 7.73 29.35
C THR A 683 10.61 9.09 28.65
N ARG A 684 11.35 9.18 27.55
CA ARG A 684 11.50 10.42 26.76
C ARG A 684 10.92 10.22 25.37
N LEU A 685 9.80 10.88 25.09
CA LEU A 685 9.16 10.84 23.77
C LEU A 685 9.97 11.63 22.73
N LEU A 686 9.84 11.22 21.47
CA LEU A 686 10.46 11.87 20.33
C LEU A 686 9.69 13.14 19.94
N GLU A 687 10.41 14.24 19.82
CA GLU A 687 9.98 15.52 19.26
C GLU A 687 10.75 15.80 17.97
N ILE A 688 10.01 16.21 16.94
CA ILE A 688 10.55 16.55 15.63
C ILE A 688 10.52 18.07 15.45
N VAL A 689 11.65 18.65 15.09
CA VAL A 689 11.74 20.03 14.61
C VAL A 689 11.70 19.99 13.09
N ILE A 690 10.65 20.51 12.47
CA ILE A 690 10.58 20.65 11.01
C ILE A 690 11.34 21.92 10.63
N VAL A 691 12.19 21.81 9.61
CA VAL A 691 13.06 22.90 9.19
C VAL A 691 13.06 23.06 7.68
N ASN A 692 12.73 24.26 7.18
CA ASN A 692 12.75 24.61 5.78
C ASN A 692 14.06 25.30 5.37
N ASP A 693 14.89 24.60 4.60
CA ASP A 693 16.15 25.15 4.05
C ASP A 693 16.05 25.61 2.59
N SER A 694 14.86 25.51 2.00
CA SER A 694 14.59 25.81 0.59
C SER A 694 15.46 25.03 -0.40
N ASN A 695 16.13 23.94 0.03
CA ASN A 695 17.16 23.24 -0.73
C ASN A 695 18.33 24.11 -1.22
N GLU A 696 18.51 25.30 -0.66
CA GLU A 696 19.45 26.31 -1.17
C GLU A 696 20.72 26.34 -0.33
N PRO A 697 21.92 26.05 -0.87
CA PRO A 697 23.14 25.85 -0.08
C PRO A 697 23.48 26.98 0.91
N LYS A 698 23.21 28.24 0.53
CA LYS A 698 23.41 29.39 1.43
C LYS A 698 22.46 29.35 2.62
N ILE A 699 21.19 29.00 2.38
CA ILE A 699 20.16 28.88 3.41
C ILE A 699 20.40 27.63 4.25
N SER A 700 20.72 26.48 3.64
CA SER A 700 21.07 25.24 4.33
C SER A 700 22.21 25.46 5.32
N ASN A 701 23.23 26.25 4.97
CA ASN A 701 24.32 26.60 5.89
C ASN A 701 23.81 27.45 7.07
N LYS A 702 23.00 28.49 6.82
CA LYS A 702 22.42 29.34 7.88
C LYS A 702 21.51 28.56 8.82
N VAL A 703 20.67 27.69 8.26
CA VAL A 703 19.78 26.79 9.00
C VAL A 703 20.59 25.83 9.87
N ALA A 704 21.65 25.23 9.31
CA ALA A 704 22.54 24.35 10.07
C ALA A 704 23.19 25.10 11.26
N GLN A 705 23.62 26.35 11.06
CA GLN A 705 24.14 27.19 12.14
C GLN A 705 23.11 27.47 13.23
N GLU A 706 21.83 27.59 12.89
CA GLU A 706 20.76 27.76 13.87
C GLU A 706 20.44 26.45 14.61
N ILE A 707 20.46 25.31 13.91
CA ILE A 707 20.26 23.98 14.52
C ILE A 707 21.31 23.71 15.59
N VAL A 708 22.60 23.92 15.31
CA VAL A 708 23.68 23.61 16.25
C VAL A 708 23.73 24.50 17.50
N LYS A 709 23.08 25.68 17.47
CA LYS A 709 22.90 26.50 18.67
C LYS A 709 22.04 25.79 19.71
N ASN A 710 21.12 24.93 19.28
CA ASN A 710 20.29 24.14 20.17
C ASN A 710 20.94 22.77 20.45
N ARG A 711 21.74 22.71 21.51
CA ARG A 711 22.45 21.50 21.96
C ARG A 711 21.55 20.33 22.34
N SER A 712 20.23 20.54 22.47
CA SER A 712 19.28 19.47 22.76
C SER A 712 18.86 18.68 21.52
N ILE A 713 19.16 19.17 20.31
CA ILE A 713 18.95 18.43 19.05
C ILE A 713 20.06 17.38 18.94
N LEU A 714 19.68 16.10 18.92
CA LEU A 714 20.62 14.98 18.94
C LEU A 714 21.09 14.55 17.56
N GLY A 715 20.36 14.93 16.51
CA GLY A 715 20.71 14.60 15.14
C GLY A 715 19.79 15.27 14.13
N VAL A 716 20.20 15.19 12.86
CA VAL A 716 19.52 15.80 11.72
C VAL A 716 19.16 14.73 10.70
N ILE A 717 17.91 14.70 10.25
CA ILE A 717 17.45 13.96 9.08
C ILE A 717 17.32 14.95 7.92
N GLY A 718 18.05 14.72 6.84
CA GLY A 718 18.18 15.66 5.73
C GLY A 718 19.64 15.83 5.32
N HIS A 719 20.01 16.81 4.51
CA HIS A 719 19.15 17.68 3.72
C HIS A 719 18.72 16.95 2.44
N ASN A 720 17.77 17.53 1.69
CA ASN A 720 17.18 16.88 0.51
C ASN A 720 18.14 16.74 -0.69
N SER A 721 18.97 17.75 -1.00
CA SER A 721 19.96 17.66 -2.08
C SER A 721 21.39 17.47 -1.56
N SER A 722 22.25 16.95 -2.44
CA SER A 722 23.67 16.82 -2.14
C SER A 722 24.37 18.17 -1.92
N ASN A 723 23.94 19.22 -2.62
CA ASN A 723 24.51 20.56 -2.47
C ASN A 723 24.12 21.20 -1.12
N ALA A 724 22.85 21.10 -0.75
CA ALA A 724 22.35 21.53 0.56
C ALA A 724 23.06 20.77 1.70
N SER A 725 23.11 19.43 1.59
CA SER A 725 23.80 18.58 2.56
C SER A 725 25.28 18.93 2.68
N LYS A 726 25.96 19.23 1.57
CA LYS A 726 27.39 19.62 1.59
C LYS A 726 27.59 20.94 2.34
N ALA A 727 26.76 21.94 2.07
CA ALA A 727 26.87 23.24 2.71
C ALA A 727 26.57 23.19 4.22
N ALA A 728 25.63 22.33 4.63
CA ALA A 728 25.27 22.13 6.03
C ALA A 728 26.29 21.25 6.79
N LEU A 729 26.86 20.23 6.13
CA LEU A 729 27.85 19.32 6.70
C LEU A 729 29.10 20.07 7.21
N GLU A 730 29.49 21.15 6.54
CA GLU A 730 30.59 22.02 6.99
C GLU A 730 30.36 22.60 8.39
N VAL A 731 29.10 22.78 8.79
CA VAL A 731 28.72 23.25 10.12
C VAL A 731 28.60 22.09 11.10
N TYR A 732 27.90 21.02 10.71
CA TYR A 732 27.64 19.89 11.61
C TYR A 732 28.91 19.17 12.06
N LYS A 733 29.92 19.06 11.19
CA LYS A 733 31.21 18.45 11.54
C LYS A 733 31.98 19.22 12.61
N LEU A 734 31.86 20.56 12.63
CA LEU A 734 32.52 21.41 13.64
C LEU A 734 31.90 21.22 15.03
N GLU A 735 30.63 20.86 15.07
CA GLU A 735 29.84 20.71 16.29
C GLU A 735 29.57 19.24 16.65
N ASN A 736 30.18 18.31 15.92
CA ASN A 736 30.04 16.87 16.07
C ASN A 736 28.56 16.38 16.09
N LEU A 737 27.70 17.01 15.28
CA LEU A 737 26.28 16.70 15.19
C LEU A 737 26.04 15.68 14.07
N ALA A 738 25.49 14.52 14.41
CA ALA A 738 25.19 13.48 13.43
C ALA A 738 24.08 13.89 12.46
N ILE A 739 24.31 13.65 11.17
CA ILE A 739 23.35 13.88 10.09
C ILE A 739 23.15 12.61 9.28
N ILE A 740 21.89 12.27 8.98
CA ILE A 740 21.52 11.19 8.07
C ILE A 740 20.71 11.74 6.90
N SER A 741 21.26 11.63 5.68
CA SER A 741 20.55 12.06 4.47
C SER A 741 19.84 10.88 3.79
N PRO A 742 18.51 10.96 3.56
CA PRO A 742 17.78 9.92 2.86
C PRO A 742 17.88 10.00 1.33
N THR A 743 18.46 11.06 0.78
CA THR A 743 18.37 11.37 -0.66
C THR A 743 19.68 11.83 -1.29
N SER A 744 20.69 12.19 -0.49
CA SER A 744 21.96 12.72 -1.03
C SER A 744 22.94 11.61 -1.40
N THR A 745 23.23 11.50 -2.69
CA THR A 745 24.08 10.42 -3.24
C THR A 745 25.47 10.89 -3.66
N SER A 746 25.80 12.19 -3.61
CA SER A 746 27.14 12.67 -3.96
C SER A 746 28.23 11.97 -3.15
N THR A 747 29.30 11.56 -3.83
CA THR A 747 30.48 10.93 -3.22
C THR A 747 31.37 11.93 -2.48
N GLU A 748 31.10 13.24 -2.59
CA GLU A 748 31.80 14.28 -1.83
C GLU A 748 31.34 14.41 -0.38
N LEU A 749 30.18 13.83 -0.05
CA LEU A 749 29.65 13.83 1.32
C LEU A 749 30.30 12.71 2.13
N LYS A 750 31.41 13.02 2.78
CA LYS A 750 32.18 12.10 3.61
C LYS A 750 32.62 12.82 4.87
N ASP A 751 32.22 12.29 6.01
CA ASP A 751 32.65 12.71 7.34
C ASP A 751 32.20 11.66 8.34
N ASP A 752 32.79 11.62 9.54
CA ASP A 752 32.40 10.69 10.61
C ASP A 752 31.00 11.00 11.15
N VAL A 753 30.52 12.24 10.98
CA VAL A 753 29.17 12.65 11.37
C VAL A 753 28.12 12.46 10.27
N PHE A 754 28.53 12.07 9.05
CA PHE A 754 27.63 11.98 7.90
C PHE A 754 27.25 10.54 7.56
N PHE A 755 25.95 10.27 7.63
CA PHE A 755 25.34 8.99 7.26
C PHE A 755 24.36 9.17 6.11
N ARG A 756 24.04 8.08 5.41
CA ARG A 756 23.02 8.05 4.37
C ARG A 756 22.34 6.69 4.31
N THR A 757 21.07 6.65 3.94
CA THR A 757 20.32 5.39 3.73
C THR A 757 20.30 4.94 2.26
N VAL A 758 20.85 5.75 1.36
CA VAL A 758 20.93 5.50 -0.08
C VAL A 758 22.36 5.22 -0.53
N PHE A 759 22.52 4.46 -1.62
CA PHE A 759 23.83 4.24 -2.23
C PHE A 759 24.42 5.55 -2.76
N ASP A 760 25.75 5.67 -2.72
CA ASP A 760 26.43 6.80 -3.34
C ASP A 760 26.51 6.66 -4.87
N ASN A 761 26.85 7.78 -5.54
CA ASN A 761 26.96 7.85 -6.98
C ASN A 761 28.01 6.89 -7.56
N SER A 762 29.03 6.45 -6.82
CA SER A 762 30.01 5.50 -7.35
C SER A 762 29.38 4.15 -7.67
N LYS A 763 28.49 3.67 -6.80
CA LYS A 763 27.77 2.40 -7.01
C LYS A 763 26.79 2.51 -8.17
N MET A 764 26.05 3.62 -8.23
CA MET A 764 25.09 3.90 -9.30
C MET A 764 25.77 4.06 -10.66
N SER A 765 26.85 4.86 -10.73
CA SER A 765 27.66 5.07 -11.94
C SER A 765 28.24 3.78 -12.47
N LYS A 766 28.77 2.92 -11.58
CA LYS A 766 29.31 1.62 -12.00
C LYS A 766 28.24 0.75 -12.66
N LYS A 767 27.07 0.64 -12.04
CA LYS A 767 25.95 -0.12 -12.63
C LYS A 767 25.46 0.47 -13.94
N LEU A 768 25.42 1.80 -14.06
CA LEU A 768 25.07 2.47 -15.30
C LEU A 768 26.12 2.23 -16.40
N ALA A 769 27.41 2.29 -16.07
CA ALA A 769 28.50 2.02 -17.00
C ALA A 769 28.52 0.55 -17.46
N GLU A 770 28.29 -0.39 -16.54
CA GLU A 770 28.09 -1.82 -16.86
C GLU A 770 26.92 -1.96 -17.84
N TYR A 771 25.77 -1.33 -17.55
CA TYR A 771 24.59 -1.36 -18.42
C TYR A 771 24.88 -0.82 -19.83
N VAL A 772 25.49 0.35 -19.94
CA VAL A 772 25.87 0.93 -21.24
C VAL A 772 26.89 0.06 -21.97
N GLY A 773 27.82 -0.57 -21.23
CA GLY A 773 28.78 -1.54 -21.78
C GLY A 773 28.13 -2.78 -22.41
N TYR A 774 26.86 -3.08 -22.12
CA TYR A 774 26.07 -4.15 -22.76
C TYR A 774 25.31 -3.68 -24.02
N LEU A 775 25.19 -2.37 -24.25
CA LEU A 775 24.47 -1.83 -25.40
C LEU A 775 25.43 -1.66 -26.60
N PRO A 776 24.94 -1.79 -27.86
CA PRO A 776 25.74 -1.55 -29.06
C PRO A 776 25.92 -0.05 -29.32
N ILE A 777 26.45 0.69 -28.33
CA ILE A 777 26.61 2.14 -28.37
C ILE A 777 28.09 2.47 -28.41
N GLU A 778 28.54 3.09 -29.51
CA GLU A 778 29.95 3.47 -29.69
C GLU A 778 30.31 4.82 -29.08
N LYS A 779 29.31 5.69 -28.88
CA LYS A 779 29.51 7.07 -28.40
C LYS A 779 28.44 7.42 -27.37
N VAL A 780 28.88 7.98 -26.25
CA VAL A 780 28.01 8.46 -25.17
C VAL A 780 28.19 9.96 -25.03
N VAL A 781 27.09 10.71 -25.01
CA VAL A 781 27.08 12.14 -24.70
C VAL A 781 26.51 12.31 -23.30
N ILE A 782 27.23 12.98 -22.41
CA ILE A 782 26.82 13.19 -21.03
C ILE A 782 26.44 14.65 -20.83
N PHE A 783 25.15 14.90 -20.56
CA PHE A 783 24.67 16.20 -20.11
C PHE A 783 24.69 16.22 -18.58
N TYR A 784 25.29 17.26 -18.01
CA TYR A 784 25.40 17.38 -16.56
C TYR A 784 25.40 18.86 -16.13
N ASN A 785 25.07 19.10 -14.87
CA ASN A 785 25.03 20.43 -14.27
C ASN A 785 26.30 20.65 -13.42
N GLU A 786 27.22 21.47 -13.90
CA GLU A 786 28.54 21.70 -13.27
C GLU A 786 28.44 22.19 -11.81
N PRO A 787 27.60 23.18 -11.46
CA PRO A 787 27.34 23.58 -10.08
C PRO A 787 26.82 22.46 -9.15
N SER A 788 26.21 21.39 -9.67
CA SER A 788 25.62 20.33 -8.86
C SER A 788 26.66 19.27 -8.48
N SER A 789 26.96 19.15 -7.18
CA SER A 789 27.87 18.12 -6.65
C SER A 789 27.35 16.70 -6.98
N PHE A 790 26.02 16.52 -6.94
CA PHE A 790 25.38 15.28 -7.40
C PHE A 790 25.69 15.01 -8.88
N SER A 791 25.40 15.96 -9.76
CA SER A 791 25.52 15.76 -11.20
C SER A 791 26.97 15.59 -11.65
N ARG A 792 27.90 16.37 -11.08
CA ARG A 792 29.34 16.29 -11.37
C ARG A 792 29.92 14.94 -10.94
N THR A 793 29.68 14.50 -9.69
CA THR A 793 30.21 13.21 -9.22
C THR A 793 29.64 12.02 -9.99
N LEU A 794 28.35 12.05 -10.34
CA LEU A 794 27.73 11.03 -11.17
C LEU A 794 28.40 10.92 -12.55
N LYS A 795 28.62 12.07 -13.20
CA LYS A 795 29.32 12.18 -14.48
C LYS A 795 30.76 11.67 -14.39
N ASP A 796 31.52 12.12 -13.38
CA ASP A 796 32.93 11.75 -13.21
C ASP A 796 33.09 10.23 -13.02
N PHE A 797 32.30 9.63 -12.11
CA PHE A 797 32.37 8.19 -11.86
C PHE A 797 31.84 7.38 -13.05
N PHE A 798 30.79 7.83 -13.73
CA PHE A 798 30.30 7.12 -14.92
C PHE A 798 31.35 7.14 -16.02
N TYR A 799 31.98 8.30 -16.28
CA TYR A 799 33.06 8.42 -17.26
C TYR A 799 34.24 7.52 -16.93
N PHE A 800 34.65 7.48 -15.65
CA PHE A 800 35.73 6.61 -15.19
C PHE A 800 35.42 5.12 -15.41
N GLU A 801 34.25 4.65 -14.97
CA GLU A 801 33.83 3.25 -15.08
C GLU A 801 33.62 2.84 -16.54
N PHE A 802 32.99 3.70 -17.35
CA PHE A 802 32.75 3.46 -18.77
C PHE A 802 34.06 3.30 -19.56
N ASN A 803 35.06 4.17 -19.30
CA ASN A 803 36.36 4.06 -19.96
C ASN A 803 37.17 2.86 -19.49
N SER A 804 37.09 2.52 -18.19
CA SER A 804 37.76 1.35 -17.64
C SER A 804 37.25 0.06 -18.31
N LEU A 805 35.93 -0.05 -18.50
CA LEU A 805 35.30 -1.19 -19.20
C LEU A 805 35.67 -1.26 -20.69
N ASN A 806 35.76 -0.13 -21.38
CA ASN A 806 36.16 -0.10 -22.79
C ASN A 806 37.63 -0.44 -23.01
N ASN A 807 38.51 -0.06 -22.08
CA ASN A 807 39.93 -0.43 -22.14
C ASN A 807 40.15 -1.93 -21.88
N SER A 808 39.36 -2.55 -20.99
CA SER A 808 39.41 -4.01 -20.78
C SER A 808 38.90 -4.85 -21.95
N LYS A 809 38.15 -4.26 -22.90
CA LYS A 809 37.73 -4.93 -24.15
C LYS A 809 38.75 -4.83 -25.29
N LYS A 810 39.82 -4.04 -25.13
CA LYS A 810 40.88 -3.80 -26.14
C LYS A 810 42.20 -4.53 -25.87
N VAL A 811 42.25 -5.43 -24.87
CA VAL A 811 43.44 -6.24 -24.53
C VAL A 811 43.22 -7.69 -24.97
#